data_AF-A0A3F2V8B7-F1
#
_entry.id   AF-A0A3F2V8B7-F1
#
_cell.length_a   1.000
_cell.length_b   1.000
_cell.length_c   1.000
_cell.angle_alpha   90.00
_cell.angle_beta   90.00
_cell.angle_gamma   90.00
#
_symmetry.space_group_name_H-M   'P 1'
#
loop_
_entity.id
_entity.type
_entity.pdbx_description
1 polymer ?
#
loop_
_entity_poly.entity_id
_entity_poly.type
_entity_poly.pdbx_seq_one_letter_code
_entity_poly.pdbx_strand_id
1 'polypeptide(L)'
;MYNNSTGNGNKALEAENSAPVRIGARLVIELLRIQAEDPPTDNIRLTPNRTKHALAVLKQKLIEVQRHATKNDVHCSVTQILAESCSGMEIALPIAEPDWGAVGLLDQLFDQLLTEQGLDQEARGWIEKLRLPILRYALLDYSFFFTPQNLVRRFLNQAYLILLSSTEKSRRVYREKLDVYIKRILNEFVDDAGDMNSICIEAQAWFAGQNEKVEKIEEQLKVLESARRKENVAEPRVVDELNRIASGKQLPKMVTEFLHGEWRRSMLHVSMREGESGSTWKRQIRITESIVEFCLDCVANDGGEQEKYRSFYPVLLKNIKALLESVADDQEALEATLEPLELALTAMLNGAIPPLTDTPALRHANTHVSSVEVKRVGQQALNQIEGLSEGDWLRMKTSEGTHELCRVTLKGVDQAPWVLVSQSGKTVAKKNSVQLAQGIEGGVVDVVKNTLYWDKGLESALNQLHAKWLQANEEQKREAARKRQAEAEARLRAAKEEEARKAALLLEPQEDKVDRVDATESRTEEILQNSALALEKTETEADEVGDFIAPRTISEHEMTAAMQAIEQIQVGGWIAQQTSEGELRCKLAVKIRGRDKLVFVNRVGIKILEIDKQELARLMVYGAVSILDTGSAFDSTLERVVRSIQKEKR
;
A
#
# COMPACT_ATOMS: atom_id res chain seq x y z
N MET A 1 13.76 -35.34 47.88
CA MET A 1 12.40 -34.82 48.17
C MET A 1 12.48 -33.31 47.99
N TYR A 2 12.47 -32.78 46.77
CA TYR A 2 11.27 -32.44 45.98
C TYR A 2 10.19 -31.77 46.84
N ASN A 3 10.08 -30.44 46.73
CA ASN A 3 8.81 -29.78 46.93
C ASN A 3 8.63 -28.62 45.95
N ASN A 4 7.54 -28.76 45.20
CA ASN A 4 7.02 -27.86 44.18
C ASN A 4 6.56 -26.53 44.77
N SER A 5 6.77 -25.44 44.03
CA SER A 5 5.93 -24.26 44.11
C SER A 5 5.64 -23.74 42.71
N THR A 6 4.36 -23.68 42.43
CA THR A 6 3.65 -23.38 41.19
C THR A 6 3.87 -21.94 40.71
N GLY A 7 4.52 -21.80 39.56
CA GLY A 7 4.53 -20.57 38.76
C GLY A 7 3.51 -20.65 37.64
N ASN A 8 2.30 -20.15 37.90
CA ASN A 8 1.22 -20.03 36.94
C ASN A 8 1.54 -18.89 35.96
N GLY A 9 2.24 -19.21 34.87
CA GLY A 9 2.55 -18.26 33.79
C GLY A 9 1.50 -18.32 32.70
N ASN A 10 0.40 -17.58 32.87
CA ASN A 10 -0.47 -17.18 31.77
C ASN A 10 0.34 -16.28 30.81
N LYS A 11 1.07 -16.91 29.88
CA LYS A 11 1.51 -16.23 28.66
C LYS A 11 0.31 -16.20 27.73
N ALA A 12 -0.40 -15.07 27.77
CA ALA A 12 -1.25 -14.66 26.67
C ALA A 12 -0.45 -14.81 25.37
N LEU A 13 -1.01 -15.53 24.40
CA LEU A 13 -0.50 -15.57 23.04
C LEU A 13 -0.59 -14.16 22.46
N GLU A 14 0.45 -13.37 22.67
CA GLU A 14 0.77 -12.27 21.76
C GLU A 14 1.15 -12.93 20.43
N ALA A 15 0.28 -12.76 19.44
CA ALA A 15 0.54 -13.12 18.06
C ALA A 15 1.73 -12.29 17.57
N GLU A 16 2.94 -12.83 17.75
CA GLU A 16 4.15 -12.32 17.09
C GLU A 16 3.90 -12.31 15.58
N ASN A 17 4.22 -11.17 14.96
CA ASN A 17 4.30 -10.96 13.52
C ASN A 17 5.28 -11.96 12.88
N SER A 18 4.86 -13.21 12.68
CA SER A 18 5.54 -14.12 11.76
C SER A 18 5.36 -13.56 10.36
N ALA A 19 6.45 -13.40 9.61
CA ALA A 19 6.38 -13.06 8.19
C ALA A 19 5.36 -13.99 7.49
N PRO A 20 4.49 -13.45 6.61
CA PRO A 20 3.43 -14.24 6.00
C PRO A 20 4.02 -15.46 5.31
N VAL A 21 3.47 -16.64 5.64
CA VAL A 21 3.88 -17.90 5.02
C VAL A 21 3.63 -17.78 3.52
N ARG A 22 4.67 -17.90 2.70
CA ARG A 22 4.51 -17.92 1.24
C ARG A 22 3.89 -19.25 0.84
N ILE A 23 2.56 -19.27 0.71
CA ILE A 23 1.79 -20.44 0.24
C ILE A 23 1.98 -20.54 -1.28
N GLY A 24 2.67 -21.60 -1.73
CA GLY A 24 2.87 -21.86 -3.15
C GLY A 24 1.59 -22.35 -3.85
N ALA A 25 1.53 -22.18 -5.17
CA ALA A 25 0.35 -22.51 -5.97
C ALA A 25 -0.12 -23.98 -5.84
N ARG A 26 0.82 -24.93 -5.72
CA ARG A 26 0.49 -26.35 -5.45
C ARG A 26 -0.25 -26.53 -4.13
N LEU A 27 0.25 -25.88 -3.07
CA LEU A 27 -0.36 -25.96 -1.75
C LEU A 27 -1.75 -25.32 -1.77
N VAL A 28 -1.95 -24.20 -2.48
CA VAL A 28 -3.27 -23.59 -2.62
C VAL A 28 -4.31 -24.56 -3.17
N ILE A 29 -3.99 -25.40 -4.15
CA ILE A 29 -4.92 -26.41 -4.69
C ILE A 29 -5.34 -27.40 -3.61
N GLU A 30 -4.40 -27.89 -2.81
CA GLU A 30 -4.70 -28.77 -1.67
C GLU A 30 -5.53 -28.07 -0.58
N LEU A 31 -5.26 -26.79 -0.31
CA LEU A 31 -6.06 -26.00 0.62
C LEU A 31 -7.50 -25.83 0.13
N LEU A 32 -7.68 -25.59 -1.17
CA LEU A 32 -9.00 -25.50 -1.79
C LEU A 32 -9.71 -26.86 -1.80
N ARG A 33 -8.99 -27.97 -1.96
CA ARG A 33 -9.55 -29.32 -1.78
C ARG A 33 -10.12 -29.50 -0.37
N ILE A 34 -9.39 -29.07 0.67
CA ILE A 34 -9.88 -29.11 2.07
C ILE A 34 -11.09 -28.21 2.29
N GLN A 35 -11.18 -27.10 1.58
CA GLN A 35 -12.31 -26.17 1.66
C GLN A 35 -13.58 -26.72 0.99
N ALA A 36 -13.49 -27.79 0.19
CA ALA A 36 -14.62 -28.38 -0.50
C ALA A 36 -15.56 -29.08 0.50
N GLU A 37 -16.64 -28.40 0.90
CA GLU A 37 -17.72 -28.97 1.70
C GLU A 37 -18.64 -29.85 0.84
N ASP A 38 -19.38 -30.76 1.48
CA ASP A 38 -20.36 -31.61 0.80
C ASP A 38 -21.40 -30.76 0.03
N PRO A 39 -21.65 -31.04 -1.26
CA PRO A 39 -22.64 -30.28 -2.02
C PRO A 39 -24.04 -30.41 -1.41
N PRO A 40 -24.88 -29.35 -1.46
CA PRO A 40 -26.22 -29.38 -0.86
C PRO A 40 -27.23 -30.24 -1.66
N THR A 41 -26.79 -30.93 -2.71
CA THR A 41 -27.63 -31.79 -3.56
C THR A 41 -26.81 -32.94 -4.12
N ASP A 42 -27.42 -34.13 -4.23
CA ASP A 42 -26.81 -35.32 -4.83
C ASP A 42 -26.58 -35.17 -6.35
N ASN A 43 -27.19 -34.15 -6.98
CA ASN A 43 -26.99 -33.84 -8.39
C ASN A 43 -25.70 -33.08 -8.69
N ILE A 44 -24.86 -32.86 -7.68
CA ILE A 44 -23.48 -32.40 -7.84
C ILE A 44 -22.58 -33.49 -7.27
N ARG A 45 -21.65 -34.00 -8.09
CA ARG A 45 -20.71 -35.04 -7.69
C ARG A 45 -19.30 -34.48 -7.66
N LEU A 46 -18.68 -34.49 -6.49
CA LEU A 46 -17.28 -34.11 -6.36
C LEU A 46 -16.35 -35.19 -6.92
N THR A 47 -15.32 -34.76 -7.65
CA THR A 47 -14.25 -35.61 -8.18
C THR A 47 -12.90 -35.14 -7.64
N PRO A 48 -11.98 -36.05 -7.29
CA PRO A 48 -10.71 -35.67 -6.66
C PRO A 48 -9.81 -34.81 -7.56
N ASN A 49 -9.88 -35.08 -8.87
CA ASN A 49 -9.07 -34.43 -9.89
C ASN A 49 -9.94 -33.71 -10.91
N ARG A 50 -9.39 -32.65 -11.50
CA ARG A 50 -10.00 -31.92 -12.60
C ARG A 50 -9.84 -32.70 -13.89
N THR A 51 -10.87 -32.67 -14.73
CA THR A 51 -10.79 -33.18 -16.11
C THR A 51 -11.27 -32.10 -17.07
N LYS A 52 -10.73 -32.09 -18.29
CA LYS A 52 -11.14 -31.13 -19.33
C LYS A 52 -12.65 -31.15 -19.60
N HIS A 53 -13.25 -32.35 -19.58
CA HIS A 53 -14.68 -32.51 -19.79
C HIS A 53 -15.50 -31.95 -18.61
N ALA A 54 -15.17 -32.33 -17.37
CA ALA A 54 -15.89 -31.83 -16.19
C ALA A 54 -15.82 -30.30 -16.09
N LEU A 55 -14.64 -29.72 -16.33
CA LEU A 55 -14.46 -28.26 -16.35
C LEU A 55 -15.30 -27.60 -17.45
N ALA A 56 -15.34 -28.16 -18.67
CA ALA A 56 -16.14 -27.63 -19.76
C ALA A 56 -17.65 -27.65 -19.44
N VAL A 57 -18.16 -28.73 -18.84
CA VAL A 57 -19.57 -28.83 -18.44
C VAL A 57 -19.87 -27.84 -17.31
N LEU A 58 -19.00 -27.72 -16.31
CA LEU A 58 -19.15 -26.75 -15.22
C LEU A 58 -19.18 -25.31 -15.75
N LYS A 59 -18.27 -24.94 -16.64
CA LYS A 59 -18.23 -23.62 -17.28
C LYS A 59 -19.54 -23.30 -17.99
N GLN A 60 -20.02 -24.23 -18.81
CA GLN A 60 -21.28 -24.07 -19.54
C GLN A 60 -22.45 -23.87 -18.57
N LYS A 61 -22.49 -24.65 -17.48
CA LYS A 61 -23.51 -24.51 -16.45
C LYS A 61 -23.45 -23.16 -15.74
N LEU A 62 -22.26 -22.68 -15.39
CA LEU A 62 -22.07 -21.37 -14.77
C LEU A 62 -22.48 -20.21 -15.70
N ILE A 63 -22.26 -20.34 -17.01
CA ILE A 63 -22.73 -19.36 -18.00
C ILE A 63 -24.27 -19.33 -18.03
N GLU A 64 -24.92 -20.48 -18.04
CA GLU A 64 -26.39 -20.57 -17.98
C GLU A 64 -26.95 -19.96 -16.69
N VAL A 65 -26.33 -20.29 -15.56
CA VAL A 65 -26.66 -19.70 -14.25
C VAL A 65 -26.52 -18.18 -14.28
N GLN A 66 -25.41 -17.64 -14.80
CA GLN A 66 -25.22 -16.19 -14.89
C GLN A 66 -26.27 -15.52 -15.77
N ARG A 67 -26.61 -16.10 -16.93
CA ARG A 67 -27.67 -15.55 -17.79
C ARG A 67 -29.02 -15.53 -17.06
N HIS A 68 -29.36 -16.60 -16.35
CA HIS A 68 -30.60 -16.69 -15.58
C HIS A 68 -30.62 -15.68 -14.43
N ALA A 69 -29.55 -15.62 -13.64
CA ALA A 69 -29.42 -14.70 -12.51
C ALA A 69 -29.49 -13.23 -12.95
N THR A 70 -28.82 -12.90 -14.07
CA THR A 70 -28.83 -11.52 -14.62
C THR A 70 -30.19 -11.12 -15.15
N LYS A 71 -30.92 -12.04 -15.80
CA LYS A 71 -32.26 -11.78 -16.36
C LYS A 71 -33.33 -11.60 -15.28
N ASN A 72 -33.20 -12.32 -14.17
CA ASN A 72 -34.19 -12.35 -13.09
C ASN A 72 -33.77 -11.51 -11.87
N ASP A 73 -32.65 -10.79 -11.94
CA ASP A 73 -32.07 -10.00 -10.85
C ASP A 73 -31.92 -10.80 -9.54
N VAL A 74 -31.49 -12.06 -9.68
CA VAL A 74 -31.31 -12.99 -8.54
C VAL A 74 -29.91 -12.80 -7.96
N HIS A 75 -29.86 -12.54 -6.66
CA HIS A 75 -28.62 -12.33 -5.90
C HIS A 75 -28.60 -13.30 -4.72
N CYS A 76 -27.91 -14.43 -4.88
CA CYS A 76 -27.68 -15.40 -3.81
C CYS A 76 -26.34 -16.13 -4.00
N SER A 77 -25.99 -16.99 -3.05
CA SER A 77 -24.75 -17.78 -3.10
C SER A 77 -24.71 -18.62 -4.38
N VAL A 78 -23.55 -18.65 -5.03
CA VAL A 78 -23.34 -19.43 -6.25
C VAL A 78 -23.44 -20.92 -5.97
N THR A 79 -23.02 -21.40 -4.80
CA THR A 79 -23.24 -22.80 -4.40
C THR A 79 -24.73 -23.18 -4.39
N GLN A 80 -25.59 -22.29 -3.87
CA GLN A 80 -27.04 -22.49 -3.82
C GLN A 80 -27.65 -22.45 -5.23
N ILE A 81 -27.31 -21.43 -6.04
CA ILE A 81 -27.85 -21.31 -7.40
C ILE A 81 -27.43 -22.51 -8.27
N LEU A 82 -26.18 -22.96 -8.14
CA LEU A 82 -25.70 -24.15 -8.85
C LEU A 82 -26.52 -25.37 -8.44
N ALA A 83 -26.71 -25.61 -7.15
CA ALA A 83 -27.48 -26.74 -6.65
C ALA A 83 -28.93 -26.72 -7.13
N GLU A 84 -29.61 -25.57 -7.04
CA GLU A 84 -30.97 -25.38 -7.55
C GLU A 84 -31.03 -25.65 -9.06
N SER A 85 -30.05 -25.15 -9.82
CA SER A 85 -29.98 -25.34 -11.27
C SER A 85 -29.71 -26.79 -11.69
N CYS A 86 -29.16 -27.60 -10.78
CA CYS A 86 -28.86 -29.02 -10.98
C CYS A 86 -30.00 -29.93 -10.51
N SER A 87 -31.01 -29.42 -9.81
CA SER A 87 -32.09 -30.24 -9.20
C SER A 87 -32.88 -31.11 -10.20
N GLY A 88 -32.95 -30.71 -11.48
CA GLY A 88 -33.61 -31.46 -12.56
C GLY A 88 -32.69 -32.31 -13.45
N MET A 89 -31.40 -32.48 -13.11
CA MET A 89 -30.46 -33.24 -13.94
C MET A 89 -30.54 -34.75 -13.64
N GLU A 90 -30.62 -35.57 -14.68
CA GLU A 90 -30.57 -37.05 -14.54
C GLU A 90 -29.16 -37.56 -14.22
N ILE A 91 -28.13 -36.83 -14.67
CA ILE A 91 -26.73 -37.14 -14.43
C ILE A 91 -26.15 -36.02 -13.56
N ALA A 92 -25.60 -36.41 -12.41
CA ALA A 92 -24.96 -35.46 -11.49
C ALA A 92 -23.81 -34.72 -12.20
N LEU A 93 -23.74 -33.40 -11.98
CA LEU A 93 -22.69 -32.54 -12.52
C LEU A 93 -21.36 -32.88 -11.85
N PRO A 94 -20.34 -33.38 -12.58
CA PRO A 94 -19.03 -33.63 -12.00
C PRO A 94 -18.28 -32.31 -11.79
N ILE A 95 -17.79 -32.07 -10.57
CA ILE A 95 -17.00 -30.89 -10.21
C ILE A 95 -15.75 -31.35 -9.47
N ALA A 96 -14.58 -30.82 -9.84
CA ALA A 96 -13.36 -31.14 -9.10
C ALA A 96 -13.42 -30.54 -7.68
N GLU A 97 -12.95 -31.27 -6.67
CA GLU A 97 -12.93 -30.79 -5.29
C GLU A 97 -12.25 -29.40 -5.15
N PRO A 98 -11.08 -29.13 -5.76
CA PRO A 98 -10.49 -27.79 -5.70
C PRO A 98 -11.31 -26.71 -6.41
N ASP A 99 -12.10 -27.06 -7.45
CA ASP A 99 -13.01 -26.11 -8.13
C ASP A 99 -14.18 -25.76 -7.21
N TRP A 100 -14.75 -26.76 -6.54
CA TRP A 100 -15.84 -26.57 -5.59
C TRP A 100 -15.40 -25.75 -4.37
N GLY A 101 -14.24 -26.07 -3.79
CA GLY A 101 -13.67 -25.30 -2.70
C GLY A 101 -13.29 -23.87 -3.09
N ALA A 102 -12.82 -23.65 -4.33
CA ALA A 102 -12.62 -22.30 -4.90
C ALA A 102 -13.93 -21.50 -4.95
N VAL A 103 -15.01 -22.13 -5.41
CA VAL A 103 -16.35 -21.50 -5.42
C VAL A 103 -16.80 -21.16 -4.01
N GLY A 104 -16.71 -22.10 -3.07
CA GLY A 104 -17.10 -21.90 -1.68
C GLY A 104 -16.31 -20.79 -0.98
N LEU A 105 -14.98 -20.76 -1.15
CA LEU A 105 -14.13 -19.72 -0.56
C LEU A 105 -14.49 -18.32 -1.08
N LEU A 106 -14.63 -18.18 -2.39
CA LEU A 106 -14.98 -16.88 -2.98
C LEU A 106 -16.39 -16.45 -2.59
N ASP A 107 -17.35 -17.38 -2.57
CA ASP A 107 -18.69 -17.08 -2.07
C ASP A 107 -18.66 -16.54 -0.64
N GLN A 108 -17.90 -17.17 0.26
CA GLN A 108 -17.73 -16.70 1.64
C GLN A 108 -17.13 -15.28 1.68
N LEU A 109 -16.13 -14.99 0.84
CA LEU A 109 -15.55 -13.64 0.75
C LEU A 109 -16.53 -12.60 0.21
N PHE A 110 -17.40 -12.96 -0.74
CA PHE A 110 -18.47 -12.06 -1.21
C PHE A 110 -19.53 -11.81 -0.14
N ASP A 111 -19.94 -12.84 0.61
CA ASP A 111 -20.92 -12.69 1.69
C ASP A 111 -20.38 -11.82 2.84
N GLN A 112 -19.11 -12.01 3.19
CA GLN A 112 -18.41 -11.13 4.14
C GLN A 112 -18.39 -9.68 3.63
N LEU A 113 -18.11 -9.46 2.34
CA LEU A 113 -18.05 -8.13 1.77
C LEU A 113 -19.41 -7.44 1.79
N LEU A 114 -20.48 -8.16 1.43
CA LEU A 114 -21.84 -7.61 1.38
C LEU A 114 -22.40 -7.29 2.77
N THR A 115 -21.89 -7.96 3.80
CA THR A 115 -22.21 -7.69 5.21
C THR A 115 -21.33 -6.60 5.85
N GLU A 116 -20.23 -6.17 5.22
CA GLU A 116 -19.39 -5.08 5.74
C GLU A 116 -20.18 -3.76 5.87
N GLN A 117 -19.95 -3.07 6.98
CA GLN A 117 -20.48 -1.73 7.21
C GLN A 117 -19.72 -0.72 6.36
N GLY A 118 -20.35 -0.23 5.28
CA GLY A 118 -19.71 0.78 4.45
C GLY A 118 -20.17 0.95 3.03
N LEU A 119 -20.64 -0.13 2.45
CA LEU A 119 -21.15 -0.12 1.09
C LEU A 119 -22.57 0.44 1.12
N ASP A 120 -22.88 1.33 0.18
CA ASP A 120 -24.26 1.75 -0.07
C ASP A 120 -25.00 0.72 -0.93
N GLN A 121 -26.30 0.92 -1.15
CA GLN A 121 -27.13 -0.03 -1.90
C GLN A 121 -26.64 -0.22 -3.35
N GLU A 122 -26.19 0.86 -3.99
CA GLU A 122 -25.63 0.82 -5.34
C GLU A 122 -24.35 -0.02 -5.39
N ALA A 123 -23.43 0.21 -4.45
CA ALA A 123 -22.19 -0.56 -4.33
C ALA A 123 -22.44 -2.05 -4.08
N ARG A 124 -23.40 -2.39 -3.20
CA ARG A 124 -23.80 -3.78 -2.97
C ARG A 124 -24.31 -4.45 -4.25
N GLY A 125 -25.19 -3.79 -4.99
CA GLY A 125 -25.71 -4.32 -6.25
C GLY A 125 -24.62 -4.55 -7.31
N TRP A 126 -23.56 -3.73 -7.34
CA TRP A 126 -22.40 -3.97 -8.23
C TRP A 126 -21.56 -5.16 -7.80
N ILE A 127 -21.31 -5.31 -6.50
CA ILE A 127 -20.55 -6.43 -5.94
C ILE A 127 -21.31 -7.75 -6.17
N GLU A 128 -22.62 -7.76 -5.97
CA GLU A 128 -23.49 -8.91 -6.27
C GLU A 128 -23.42 -9.31 -7.75
N LYS A 129 -23.49 -8.34 -8.67
CA LYS A 129 -23.38 -8.60 -10.12
C LYS A 129 -22.01 -9.14 -10.52
N LEU A 130 -20.93 -8.71 -9.86
CA LEU A 130 -19.57 -9.20 -10.14
C LEU A 130 -19.33 -10.62 -9.61
N ARG A 131 -20.11 -11.10 -8.63
CA ARG A 131 -19.91 -12.40 -7.97
C ARG A 131 -19.66 -13.56 -8.95
N LEU A 132 -20.62 -13.81 -9.85
CA LEU A 132 -20.55 -14.91 -10.82
C LEU A 132 -19.42 -14.73 -11.86
N PRO A 133 -19.25 -13.57 -12.52
CA PRO A 133 -18.12 -13.32 -13.42
C PRO A 133 -16.75 -13.60 -12.76
N ILE A 134 -16.56 -13.15 -11.52
CA ILE A 134 -15.28 -13.31 -10.81
C ILE A 134 -15.03 -14.78 -10.46
N LEU A 135 -16.05 -15.49 -9.96
CA LEU A 135 -15.97 -16.93 -9.69
C LEU A 135 -15.61 -17.71 -10.94
N ARG A 136 -16.29 -17.44 -12.06
CA ARG A 136 -16.01 -18.05 -13.35
C ARG A 136 -14.58 -17.78 -13.81
N TYR A 137 -14.11 -16.54 -13.69
CA TYR A 137 -12.73 -16.18 -14.01
C TYR A 137 -11.71 -16.93 -13.14
N ALA A 138 -11.94 -17.01 -11.83
CA ALA A 138 -11.01 -17.67 -10.92
C ALA A 138 -10.84 -19.17 -11.22
N LEU A 139 -11.86 -19.81 -11.82
CA LEU A 139 -11.76 -21.19 -12.31
C LEU A 139 -10.95 -21.31 -13.62
N LEU A 140 -10.91 -20.24 -14.42
CA LEU A 140 -10.09 -20.15 -15.65
C LEU A 140 -8.62 -19.85 -15.33
N ASP A 141 -8.38 -18.96 -14.37
CA ASP A 141 -7.05 -18.49 -13.98
C ASP A 141 -6.87 -18.56 -12.46
N TYR A 142 -6.35 -19.70 -12.00
CA TYR A 142 -6.11 -19.98 -10.58
C TYR A 142 -5.08 -19.03 -9.94
N SER A 143 -4.31 -18.28 -10.73
CA SER A 143 -3.39 -17.27 -10.20
C SER A 143 -4.10 -16.20 -9.37
N PHE A 144 -5.43 -16.03 -9.54
CA PHE A 144 -6.25 -15.18 -8.68
C PHE A 144 -6.03 -15.45 -7.18
N PHE A 145 -5.91 -16.72 -6.78
CA PHE A 145 -5.81 -17.10 -5.37
C PHE A 145 -4.44 -16.82 -4.75
N PHE A 146 -3.35 -17.02 -5.51
CA PHE A 146 -1.98 -16.97 -4.97
C PHE A 146 -1.11 -15.84 -5.51
N THR A 147 -1.56 -15.09 -6.52
CA THR A 147 -0.82 -13.96 -7.10
C THR A 147 -1.58 -12.66 -6.85
N PRO A 148 -1.14 -11.81 -5.90
CA PRO A 148 -1.75 -10.49 -5.66
C PRO A 148 -1.77 -9.59 -6.90
N GLN A 149 -0.85 -9.84 -7.84
CA GLN A 149 -0.78 -9.09 -9.09
C GLN A 149 -1.75 -9.52 -10.19
N ASN A 150 -2.56 -10.55 -9.94
CA ASN A 150 -3.58 -10.97 -10.88
C ASN A 150 -4.45 -9.76 -11.28
N LEU A 151 -4.69 -9.59 -12.58
CA LEU A 151 -5.32 -8.38 -13.14
C LEU A 151 -6.72 -8.15 -12.56
N VAL A 152 -7.49 -9.22 -12.42
CA VAL A 152 -8.84 -9.16 -11.86
C VAL A 152 -8.81 -8.85 -10.38
N ARG A 153 -7.89 -9.46 -9.62
CA ARG A 153 -7.71 -9.18 -8.19
C ARG A 153 -7.35 -7.71 -7.94
N ARG A 154 -6.42 -7.15 -8.71
CA ARG A 154 -6.06 -5.72 -8.65
C ARG A 154 -7.23 -4.81 -9.04
N PHE A 155 -8.00 -5.17 -10.07
CA PHE A 155 -9.22 -4.45 -10.44
C PHE A 155 -10.24 -4.44 -9.29
N LEU A 156 -10.50 -5.60 -8.68
CA LEU A 156 -11.45 -5.73 -7.59
C LEU A 156 -11.05 -4.93 -6.34
N ASN A 157 -9.77 -4.93 -6.00
CA ASN A 157 -9.26 -4.11 -4.91
C ASN A 157 -9.43 -2.61 -5.18
N GLN A 158 -9.17 -2.17 -6.42
CA GLN A 158 -9.40 -0.77 -6.80
C GLN A 158 -10.89 -0.42 -6.81
N ALA A 159 -11.74 -1.33 -7.31
CA ALA A 159 -13.19 -1.18 -7.31
C ALA A 159 -13.74 -1.06 -5.88
N TYR A 160 -13.26 -1.90 -4.95
CA TYR A 160 -13.59 -1.82 -3.53
C TYR A 160 -13.32 -0.43 -2.96
N LEU A 161 -12.11 0.10 -3.15
CA LEU A 161 -11.77 1.44 -2.65
C LEU A 161 -12.67 2.53 -3.24
N ILE A 162 -12.96 2.47 -4.54
CA ILE A 162 -13.86 3.43 -5.22
C ILE A 162 -15.28 3.38 -4.62
N LEU A 163 -15.77 2.19 -4.32
CA LEU A 163 -17.11 1.96 -3.80
C LEU A 163 -17.29 2.42 -2.35
N LEU A 164 -16.21 2.59 -1.58
CA LEU A 164 -16.27 3.14 -0.22
C LEU A 164 -16.61 4.64 -0.16
N SER A 165 -16.51 5.36 -1.28
CA SER A 165 -16.91 6.77 -1.39
C SER A 165 -18.27 6.90 -2.05
N SER A 166 -19.20 7.65 -1.44
CA SER A 166 -20.57 7.89 -1.92
C SER A 166 -20.90 9.37 -2.12
N THR A 167 -19.92 10.27 -2.13
CA THR A 167 -20.14 11.68 -2.46
C THR A 167 -20.47 11.86 -3.94
N GLU A 168 -21.11 12.97 -4.30
CA GLU A 168 -21.49 13.20 -5.71
C GLU A 168 -20.27 13.34 -6.63
N LYS A 169 -19.19 13.96 -6.13
CA LYS A 169 -17.96 14.12 -6.91
C LYS A 169 -17.25 12.78 -7.13
N SER A 170 -17.13 11.94 -6.09
CA SER A 170 -16.53 10.59 -6.24
C SER A 170 -17.35 9.73 -7.20
N ARG A 171 -18.69 9.85 -7.14
CA ARG A 171 -19.61 9.19 -8.07
C ARG A 171 -19.35 9.57 -9.53
N ARG A 172 -19.31 10.87 -9.85
CA ARG A 172 -19.10 11.36 -11.21
C ARG A 172 -17.75 10.97 -11.81
N VAL A 173 -16.68 11.01 -11.01
CA VAL A 173 -15.34 10.74 -11.53
C VAL A 173 -15.06 9.25 -11.64
N TYR A 174 -15.24 8.51 -10.54
CA TYR A 174 -14.79 7.12 -10.45
C TYR A 174 -15.91 6.10 -10.65
N ARG A 175 -17.08 6.30 -10.02
CA ARG A 175 -18.15 5.30 -10.09
C ARG A 175 -18.76 5.20 -11.48
N GLU A 176 -19.02 6.32 -12.16
CA GLU A 176 -19.51 6.28 -13.56
C GLU A 176 -18.57 5.50 -14.48
N LYS A 177 -17.25 5.65 -14.29
CA LYS A 177 -16.28 4.91 -15.09
C LYS A 177 -16.18 3.45 -14.68
N LEU A 178 -16.27 3.15 -13.39
CA LEU A 178 -16.33 1.78 -12.88
C LEU A 178 -17.57 1.04 -13.42
N ASP A 179 -18.74 1.68 -13.44
CA ASP A 179 -19.98 1.13 -14.02
C ASP A 179 -19.80 0.72 -15.49
N VAL A 180 -19.10 1.53 -16.29
CA VAL A 180 -18.77 1.19 -17.68
C VAL A 180 -17.97 -0.12 -17.74
N TYR A 181 -16.93 -0.27 -16.93
CA TYR A 181 -16.12 -1.49 -16.92
C TYR A 181 -16.89 -2.70 -16.38
N ILE A 182 -17.72 -2.53 -15.34
CA ILE A 182 -18.58 -3.60 -14.82
C ILE A 182 -19.57 -4.06 -15.89
N LYS A 183 -20.23 -3.14 -16.60
CA LYS A 183 -21.13 -3.49 -17.71
C LYS A 183 -20.42 -4.23 -18.83
N ARG A 184 -19.18 -3.83 -19.16
CA ARG A 184 -18.35 -4.57 -20.12
C ARG A 184 -18.03 -5.97 -19.61
N ILE A 185 -17.60 -6.12 -18.36
CA ILE A 185 -17.38 -7.44 -17.75
C ILE A 185 -18.63 -8.32 -17.87
N LEU A 186 -19.81 -7.79 -17.56
CA LEU A 186 -21.06 -8.56 -17.61
C LEU A 186 -21.47 -8.99 -19.02
N ASN A 187 -21.14 -8.19 -20.05
CA ASN A 187 -21.61 -8.39 -21.42
C ASN A 187 -20.57 -9.02 -22.36
N GLU A 188 -19.28 -8.73 -22.15
CA GLU A 188 -18.17 -9.12 -23.03
C GLU A 188 -17.45 -10.38 -22.52
N PHE A 189 -17.51 -10.71 -21.22
CA PHE A 189 -16.85 -11.91 -20.68
C PHE A 189 -17.66 -13.18 -20.96
N VAL A 190 -17.17 -14.01 -21.90
CA VAL A 190 -17.89 -15.21 -22.35
C VAL A 190 -17.31 -16.51 -21.78
N ASP A 191 -16.07 -16.89 -22.09
CA ASP A 191 -15.42 -18.10 -21.52
C ASP A 191 -13.88 -18.07 -21.64
N ASP A 192 -13.30 -16.92 -22.00
CA ASP A 192 -11.85 -16.73 -22.05
C ASP A 192 -11.39 -15.78 -20.94
N ALA A 193 -10.32 -16.16 -20.23
CA ALA A 193 -9.67 -15.28 -19.28
C ALA A 193 -9.17 -14.00 -19.97
N GLY A 194 -8.84 -14.09 -21.26
CA GLY A 194 -8.42 -12.96 -22.07
C GLY A 194 -9.47 -11.85 -22.21
N ASP A 195 -10.76 -12.21 -22.32
CA ASP A 195 -11.86 -11.24 -22.35
C ASP A 195 -11.82 -10.35 -21.10
N MET A 196 -11.76 -11.00 -19.92
CA MET A 196 -11.74 -10.32 -18.62
C MET A 196 -10.46 -9.50 -18.40
N ASN A 197 -9.31 -10.07 -18.76
CA ASN A 197 -8.01 -9.44 -18.56
C ASN A 197 -7.85 -8.19 -19.42
N SER A 198 -8.32 -8.21 -20.67
CA SER A 198 -8.27 -7.04 -21.55
C SER A 198 -9.02 -5.84 -20.95
N ILE A 199 -10.23 -6.07 -20.44
CA ILE A 199 -11.05 -5.05 -19.76
C ILE A 199 -10.34 -4.55 -18.49
N CYS A 200 -9.75 -5.45 -17.70
CA CYS A 200 -9.04 -5.08 -16.47
C CYS A 200 -7.78 -4.26 -16.76
N ILE A 201 -7.03 -4.56 -17.82
CA ILE A 201 -5.86 -3.78 -18.25
C ILE A 201 -6.27 -2.35 -18.61
N GLU A 202 -7.31 -2.20 -19.42
CA GLU A 202 -7.83 -0.89 -19.80
C GLU A 202 -8.31 -0.09 -18.57
N ALA A 203 -9.03 -0.75 -17.65
CA ALA A 203 -9.52 -0.12 -16.42
C ALA A 203 -8.36 0.35 -15.53
N GLN A 204 -7.36 -0.49 -15.31
CA GLN A 204 -6.19 -0.17 -14.50
C GLN A 204 -5.37 0.98 -15.09
N ALA A 205 -5.16 1.01 -16.42
CA ALA A 205 -4.49 2.11 -17.09
C ALA A 205 -5.23 3.44 -16.88
N TRP A 206 -6.57 3.41 -16.97
CA TRP A 206 -7.39 4.59 -16.72
C TRP A 206 -7.31 5.06 -15.26
N PHE A 207 -7.38 4.13 -14.29
CA PHE A 207 -7.26 4.47 -12.86
C PHE A 207 -5.87 5.03 -12.53
N ALA A 208 -4.80 4.48 -13.10
CA ALA A 208 -3.44 5.00 -12.94
C ALA A 208 -3.35 6.47 -13.36
N GLY A 209 -3.92 6.82 -14.52
CA GLY A 209 -3.95 8.21 -14.99
C GLY A 209 -4.79 9.17 -14.14
N GLN A 210 -5.79 8.69 -13.38
CA GLN A 210 -6.48 9.54 -12.40
C GLN A 210 -5.69 9.67 -11.10
N ASN A 211 -5.12 8.58 -10.61
CA ASN A 211 -4.28 8.57 -9.41
C ASN A 211 -3.07 9.49 -9.56
N GLU A 212 -2.45 9.55 -10.74
CA GLU A 212 -1.40 10.50 -11.10
C GLU A 212 -1.78 11.96 -10.77
N LYS A 213 -2.97 12.38 -11.19
CA LYS A 213 -3.44 13.77 -11.00
C LYS A 213 -3.60 14.07 -9.52
N VAL A 214 -4.10 13.10 -8.76
CA VAL A 214 -4.29 13.20 -7.32
C VAL A 214 -2.94 13.24 -6.61
N GLU A 215 -1.99 12.38 -7.01
CA GLU A 215 -0.64 12.34 -6.44
C GLU A 215 0.09 13.68 -6.58
N LYS A 216 -0.04 14.36 -7.74
CA LYS A 216 0.54 15.70 -7.93
C LYS A 216 -0.06 16.76 -7.03
N ILE A 217 -1.38 16.75 -6.87
CA ILE A 217 -2.05 17.67 -5.94
C ILE A 217 -1.57 17.41 -4.51
N GLU A 218 -1.39 16.13 -4.16
CA GLU A 218 -0.88 15.75 -2.85
C GLU A 218 0.57 16.14 -2.63
N GLU A 219 1.46 15.95 -3.59
CA GLU A 219 2.86 16.41 -3.51
C GLU A 219 2.94 17.93 -3.30
N GLN A 220 2.16 18.70 -4.07
CA GLN A 220 2.07 20.15 -3.91
C GLN A 220 1.55 20.51 -2.51
N LEU A 221 0.51 19.82 -2.03
CA LEU A 221 -0.04 20.04 -0.71
C LEU A 221 0.96 19.68 0.40
N LYS A 222 1.76 18.61 0.23
CA LYS A 222 2.82 18.22 1.16
C LYS A 222 3.86 19.32 1.32
N VAL A 223 4.31 19.90 0.21
CA VAL A 223 5.28 21.01 0.21
C VAL A 223 4.70 22.25 0.90
N LEU A 224 3.48 22.65 0.55
CA LEU A 224 2.82 23.81 1.12
C LEU A 224 2.59 23.67 2.63
N GLU A 225 2.11 22.52 3.08
CA GLU A 225 1.86 22.28 4.52
C GLU A 225 3.16 22.14 5.31
N SER A 226 4.21 21.56 4.72
CA SER A 226 5.54 21.52 5.33
C SER A 226 6.12 22.93 5.51
N ALA A 227 6.00 23.79 4.49
CA ALA A 227 6.40 25.20 4.57
C ALA A 227 5.61 25.93 5.66
N ARG A 228 4.28 25.77 5.69
CA ARG A 228 3.40 26.36 6.70
C ARG A 228 3.74 25.89 8.12
N ARG A 229 4.08 24.61 8.31
CA ARG A 229 4.53 24.08 9.61
C ARG A 229 5.81 24.78 10.08
N LYS A 230 6.79 24.98 9.18
CA LYS A 230 8.02 25.70 9.50
C LYS A 230 7.75 27.16 9.85
N GLU A 231 6.87 27.82 9.11
CA GLU A 231 6.45 29.20 9.36
C GLU A 231 5.80 29.34 10.74
N ASN A 232 4.86 28.46 11.10
CA ASN A 232 4.20 28.46 12.42
C ASN A 232 5.16 28.33 13.62
N VAL A 233 6.35 27.75 13.41
CA VAL A 233 7.40 27.64 14.43
C VAL A 233 8.36 28.83 14.36
N ALA A 234 8.68 29.28 13.15
CA ALA A 234 9.65 30.33 12.91
C ALA A 234 9.12 31.72 13.28
N GLU A 235 7.84 31.98 13.05
CA GLU A 235 7.24 33.30 13.24
C GLU A 235 7.15 33.72 14.72
N PRO A 236 6.66 32.88 15.67
CA PRO A 236 6.72 33.21 17.09
C PRO A 236 8.15 33.51 17.55
N ARG A 237 9.12 32.69 17.13
CA ARG A 237 10.53 32.89 17.46
C ARG A 237 11.07 34.25 16.99
N VAL A 238 10.74 34.65 15.75
CA VAL A 238 11.16 35.94 15.20
C VAL A 238 10.51 37.09 15.95
N VAL A 239 9.21 36.98 16.22
CA VAL A 239 8.45 37.99 16.97
C VAL A 239 8.98 38.13 18.39
N ASP A 240 9.24 37.02 19.10
CA ASP A 240 9.78 37.03 20.46
C ASP A 240 11.13 37.73 20.51
N GLU A 241 12.00 37.46 19.53
CA GLU A 241 13.32 38.06 19.46
C GLU A 241 13.29 39.55 19.08
N LEU A 242 12.46 39.93 18.10
CA LEU A 242 12.24 41.35 17.78
C LEU A 242 11.64 42.11 18.96
N ASN A 243 10.69 41.53 19.67
CA ASN A 243 10.12 42.12 20.87
C ASN A 243 11.16 42.26 21.98
N ARG A 244 11.98 41.22 22.23
CA ARG A 244 13.08 41.25 23.20
C ARG A 244 14.06 42.39 22.90
N ILE A 245 14.37 42.61 21.62
CA ILE A 245 15.38 43.59 21.21
C ILE A 245 14.81 45.01 21.13
N ALA A 246 13.62 45.21 20.58
CA ALA A 246 13.12 46.53 20.19
C ALA A 246 11.90 47.02 20.98
N SER A 247 11.08 46.14 21.57
CA SER A 247 9.81 46.56 22.18
C SER A 247 10.01 47.52 23.36
N GLY A 248 9.20 48.58 23.41
CA GLY A 248 9.25 49.58 24.48
C GLY A 248 10.43 50.55 24.42
N LYS A 249 11.28 50.44 23.40
CA LYS A 249 12.37 51.40 23.14
C LYS A 249 11.87 52.56 22.28
N GLN A 250 12.48 53.73 22.46
CA GLN A 250 12.21 54.93 21.67
C GLN A 250 13.08 54.90 20.40
N LEU A 251 12.50 54.55 19.26
CA LEU A 251 13.19 54.45 17.98
C LEU A 251 12.56 55.39 16.94
N PRO A 252 13.33 55.87 15.95
CA PRO A 252 12.75 56.55 14.79
C PRO A 252 11.70 55.66 14.11
N LYS A 253 10.61 56.28 13.66
CA LYS A 253 9.51 55.57 12.98
C LYS A 253 10.00 54.71 11.81
N MET A 254 10.91 55.23 10.98
CA MET A 254 11.46 54.53 9.81
C MET A 254 12.23 53.24 10.20
N VAL A 255 12.94 53.26 11.33
CA VAL A 255 13.66 52.08 11.85
C VAL A 255 12.66 51.03 12.34
N THR A 256 11.61 51.46 13.04
CA THR A 256 10.55 50.55 13.51
C THR A 256 9.80 49.91 12.34
N GLU A 257 9.46 50.69 11.30
CA GLU A 257 8.81 50.18 10.09
C GLU A 257 9.69 49.17 9.34
N PHE A 258 10.99 49.43 9.25
CA PHE A 258 11.96 48.49 8.68
C PHE A 258 12.05 47.19 9.47
N LEU A 259 12.22 47.27 10.80
CA LEU A 259 12.34 46.10 11.68
C LEU A 259 11.08 45.21 11.63
N HIS A 260 9.89 45.81 11.64
CA HIS A 260 8.62 45.09 11.59
C HIS A 260 8.20 44.64 10.18
N GLY A 261 8.77 45.25 9.14
CA GLY A 261 8.52 44.95 7.72
C GLY A 261 9.50 43.94 7.13
N GLU A 262 10.33 44.38 6.19
CA GLU A 262 11.20 43.48 5.41
C GLU A 262 12.27 42.79 6.26
N TRP A 263 12.74 43.41 7.34
CA TRP A 263 13.71 42.77 8.22
C TRP A 263 13.11 41.55 8.95
N ARG A 264 11.88 41.68 9.47
CA ARG A 264 11.11 40.54 10.03
C ARG A 264 10.92 39.44 9.00
N ARG A 265 10.54 39.77 7.76
CA ARG A 265 10.37 38.77 6.69
C ARG A 265 11.68 38.04 6.39
N SER A 266 12.79 38.77 6.34
CA SER A 266 14.11 38.18 6.17
C SER A 266 14.49 37.25 7.32
N MET A 267 14.26 37.69 8.56
CA MET A 267 14.45 36.88 9.76
C MET A 267 13.56 35.63 9.75
N LEU A 268 12.31 35.73 9.30
CA LEU A 268 11.40 34.60 9.14
C LEU A 268 11.94 33.58 8.13
N HIS A 269 12.36 34.01 6.95
CA HIS A 269 12.95 33.12 5.94
C HIS A 269 14.19 32.39 6.44
N VAL A 270 15.10 33.10 7.13
CA VAL A 270 16.31 32.49 7.70
C VAL A 270 15.97 31.53 8.83
N SER A 271 15.02 31.89 9.71
CA SER A 271 14.52 31.03 10.79
C SER A 271 13.89 29.74 10.28
N MET A 272 13.13 29.80 9.18
CA MET A 272 12.56 28.62 8.51
C MET A 272 13.62 27.72 7.87
N ARG A 273 14.75 28.30 7.44
CA ARG A 273 15.83 27.58 6.74
C ARG A 273 16.84 26.95 7.71
N GLU A 274 17.29 27.69 8.71
CA GLU A 274 18.41 27.30 9.59
C GLU A 274 18.00 27.04 11.05
N GLY A 275 16.86 27.56 11.48
CA GLY A 275 16.44 27.52 12.89
C GLY A 275 17.35 28.32 13.84
N GLU A 276 17.17 28.13 15.15
CA GLU A 276 17.84 28.92 16.21
C GLU A 276 19.36 28.75 16.27
N SER A 277 19.84 27.59 15.82
CA SER A 277 21.27 27.28 15.85
C SER A 277 22.05 27.83 14.65
N GLY A 278 21.34 28.33 13.63
CA GLY A 278 21.91 28.84 12.38
C GLY A 278 22.90 29.99 12.58
N SER A 279 23.98 29.99 11.80
CA SER A 279 24.97 31.07 11.83
C SER A 279 24.41 32.36 11.23
N THR A 280 23.62 32.27 10.15
CA THR A 280 22.97 33.43 9.53
C THR A 280 21.90 33.99 10.45
N TRP A 281 21.14 33.12 11.12
CA TRP A 281 20.16 33.51 12.14
C TRP A 281 20.80 34.32 13.28
N LYS A 282 21.87 33.78 13.88
CA LYS A 282 22.63 34.49 14.94
C LYS A 282 23.20 35.82 14.46
N ARG A 283 23.65 35.88 13.21
CA ARG A 283 24.15 37.12 12.59
C ARG A 283 23.03 38.17 12.45
N GLN A 284 21.84 37.77 12.01
CA GLN A 284 20.68 38.67 11.92
C GLN A 284 20.27 39.21 13.30
N ILE A 285 20.26 38.36 14.33
CA ILE A 285 20.02 38.81 15.71
C ILE A 285 21.02 39.90 16.10
N ARG A 286 22.32 39.67 15.90
CA ARG A 286 23.37 40.64 16.25
C ARG A 286 23.27 41.95 15.49
N ILE A 287 22.89 41.89 14.21
CA ILE A 287 22.65 43.09 13.41
C ILE A 287 21.43 43.86 13.91
N THR A 288 20.36 43.16 14.29
CA THR A 288 19.16 43.76 14.89
C THR A 288 19.50 44.49 16.19
N GLU A 289 20.27 43.83 17.08
CA GLU A 289 20.78 44.45 18.31
C GLU A 289 21.63 45.68 17.99
N SER A 290 22.54 45.58 17.01
CA SER A 290 23.41 46.70 16.60
C SER A 290 22.64 47.90 16.06
N ILE A 291 21.57 47.68 15.28
CA ILE A 291 20.70 48.77 14.78
C ILE A 291 20.03 49.49 15.95
N VAL A 292 19.48 48.73 16.90
CA VAL A 292 18.77 49.29 18.05
C VAL A 292 19.73 49.98 19.02
N GLU A 293 20.90 49.39 19.29
CA GLU A 293 21.98 50.00 20.09
C GLU A 293 22.47 51.31 19.47
N PHE A 294 22.74 51.32 18.16
CA PHE A 294 23.11 52.52 17.41
C PHE A 294 22.09 53.65 17.61
N CYS A 295 20.79 53.35 17.46
CA CYS A 295 19.74 54.36 17.62
C CYS A 295 19.68 54.89 19.06
N LEU A 296 19.76 54.02 20.07
CA LEU A 296 19.70 54.43 21.47
C LEU A 296 20.91 55.26 21.90
N ASP A 297 22.11 54.88 21.50
CA ASP A 297 23.34 55.59 21.84
C ASP A 297 23.40 56.98 21.20
N CYS A 298 22.90 57.11 19.96
CA CYS A 298 22.77 58.40 19.27
C CYS A 298 21.75 59.34 19.93
N VAL A 299 20.75 58.81 20.66
CA VAL A 299 19.75 59.60 21.38
C VAL A 299 20.23 60.00 22.78
N ALA A 300 20.98 59.12 23.46
CA ALA A 300 21.37 59.31 24.85
C ALA A 300 22.45 60.38 25.09
N ASN A 301 23.22 60.79 24.07
CA ASN A 301 24.45 61.57 24.27
C ASN A 301 24.61 62.80 23.36
N ASP A 302 25.03 63.92 23.97
CA ASP A 302 25.36 65.21 23.35
C ASP A 302 26.71 65.18 22.55
N GLY A 303 26.84 64.28 21.57
CA GLY A 303 27.81 64.42 20.48
C GLY A 303 29.10 63.59 20.52
N GLY A 304 29.28 62.67 21.47
CA GLY A 304 30.53 61.89 21.64
C GLY A 304 30.57 60.48 21.02
N GLU A 305 29.43 59.77 20.94
CA GLU A 305 29.38 58.37 20.48
C GLU A 305 29.20 58.25 18.95
N GLN A 306 28.80 59.32 18.24
CA GLN A 306 28.62 59.29 16.78
C GLN A 306 29.91 58.94 16.03
N GLU A 307 31.07 59.36 16.55
CA GLU A 307 32.38 59.07 15.94
C GLU A 307 32.73 57.57 16.00
N LYS A 308 32.34 56.88 17.07
CA LYS A 308 32.52 55.42 17.24
C LYS A 308 31.77 54.65 16.16
N TYR A 309 30.57 55.10 15.80
CA TYR A 309 29.74 54.45 14.81
C TYR A 309 30.06 54.83 13.35
N ARG A 310 30.85 55.89 13.08
CA ARG A 310 31.22 56.28 11.71
C ARG A 310 31.95 55.18 10.94
N SER A 311 32.86 54.46 11.59
CA SER A 311 33.58 53.33 10.96
C SER A 311 32.73 52.08 10.85
N PHE A 312 31.74 51.91 11.74
CA PHE A 312 30.85 50.76 11.79
C PHE A 312 29.69 50.85 10.79
N TYR A 313 29.14 52.05 10.57
CA TYR A 313 27.95 52.28 9.75
C TYR A 313 28.04 51.71 8.32
N PRO A 314 29.12 51.92 7.55
CA PRO A 314 29.24 51.33 6.20
C PRO A 314 29.24 49.80 6.22
N VAL A 315 29.83 49.20 7.26
CA VAL A 315 29.87 47.74 7.43
C VAL A 315 28.49 47.20 7.81
N LEU A 316 27.76 47.91 8.68
CA LEU A 316 26.40 47.57 9.09
C LEU A 316 25.46 47.55 7.87
N LEU A 317 25.43 48.63 7.08
CA LEU A 317 24.59 48.70 5.87
C LEU A 317 24.95 47.62 4.85
N LYS A 318 26.25 47.40 4.61
CA LYS A 318 26.69 46.31 3.72
C LYS A 318 26.18 44.95 4.18
N ASN A 319 26.20 44.70 5.49
CA ASN A 319 25.71 43.44 6.06
C ASN A 319 24.19 43.30 5.96
N ILE A 320 23.44 44.39 6.20
CA ILE A 320 21.99 44.41 6.05
C ILE A 320 21.61 44.13 4.59
N LYS A 321 22.21 44.85 3.64
CA LYS A 321 21.98 44.67 2.20
C LYS A 321 22.26 43.23 1.76
N ALA A 322 23.41 42.67 2.15
CA ALA A 322 23.78 41.29 1.81
C ALA A 322 22.79 40.23 2.35
N LEU A 323 22.15 40.47 3.50
CA LEU A 323 21.17 39.54 4.08
C LEU A 323 19.78 39.68 3.43
N LEU A 324 19.39 40.89 3.05
CA LEU A 324 18.14 41.13 2.35
C LEU A 324 18.19 40.72 0.87
N GLU A 325 19.33 40.85 0.20
CA GLU A 325 19.57 40.32 -1.15
C GLU A 325 19.31 38.80 -1.23
N SER A 326 19.47 38.08 -0.11
CA SER A 326 19.19 36.64 -0.06
C SER A 326 17.70 36.27 0.04
N VAL A 327 16.82 37.28 0.19
CA VAL A 327 15.38 37.11 0.43
C VAL A 327 14.52 37.89 -0.56
N ALA A 328 15.03 38.98 -1.14
CA ALA A 328 14.30 39.80 -2.12
C ALA A 328 14.39 39.22 -3.54
N ASP A 329 13.26 39.18 -4.24
CA ASP A 329 13.18 38.79 -5.66
C ASP A 329 13.49 39.96 -6.63
N ASP A 330 13.46 41.20 -6.13
CA ASP A 330 13.62 42.44 -6.90
C ASP A 330 14.59 43.41 -6.23
N GLN A 331 15.60 43.85 -6.98
CA GLN A 331 16.66 44.74 -6.52
C GLN A 331 16.16 46.19 -6.39
N GLU A 332 15.18 46.62 -7.18
CA GLU A 332 14.61 47.98 -7.11
C GLU A 332 13.75 48.13 -5.85
N ALA A 333 12.92 47.13 -5.54
CA ALA A 333 12.14 47.05 -4.30
C ALA A 333 13.03 47.00 -3.04
N LEU A 334 14.19 46.32 -3.13
CA LEU A 334 15.16 46.26 -2.04
C LEU A 334 15.75 47.65 -1.72
N GLU A 335 16.16 48.40 -2.75
CA GLU A 335 16.72 49.74 -2.57
C GLU A 335 15.69 50.73 -2.03
N ALA A 336 14.45 50.67 -2.55
CA ALA A 336 13.34 51.49 -2.05
C ALA A 336 13.01 51.21 -0.56
N THR A 337 13.24 49.99 -0.08
CA THR A 337 13.06 49.61 1.33
C THR A 337 14.20 50.12 2.21
N LEU A 338 15.44 50.11 1.71
CA LEU A 338 16.62 50.51 2.46
C LEU A 338 16.74 52.03 2.60
N GLU A 339 16.29 52.80 1.61
CA GLU A 339 16.44 54.25 1.58
C GLU A 339 15.89 54.96 2.85
N PRO A 340 14.68 54.65 3.38
CA PRO A 340 14.18 55.24 4.62
C PRO A 340 15.03 54.90 5.86
N LEU A 341 15.59 53.68 5.91
CA LEU A 341 16.47 53.24 6.98
C LEU A 341 17.80 53.99 6.92
N GLU A 342 18.43 54.03 5.75
CA GLU A 342 19.68 54.74 5.51
C GLU A 342 19.55 56.24 5.83
N LEU A 343 18.44 56.85 5.43
CA LEU A 343 18.13 58.25 5.74
C LEU A 343 18.06 58.48 7.26
N ALA A 344 17.34 57.63 7.99
CA ALA A 344 17.18 57.75 9.43
C ALA A 344 18.52 57.57 10.17
N LEU A 345 19.27 56.52 9.82
CA LEU A 345 20.56 56.23 10.47
C LEU A 345 21.63 57.28 10.13
N THR A 346 21.66 57.79 8.88
CA THR A 346 22.57 58.87 8.47
C THR A 346 22.25 60.17 9.19
N ALA A 347 20.96 60.51 9.36
CA ALA A 347 20.56 61.69 10.12
C ALA A 347 21.06 61.60 11.57
N MET A 348 20.86 60.45 12.23
CA MET A 348 21.33 60.21 13.60
C MET A 348 22.85 60.23 13.72
N LEU A 349 23.57 59.66 12.74
CA LEU A 349 25.03 59.70 12.69
C LEU A 349 25.57 61.15 12.59
N ASN A 350 24.83 62.04 11.94
CA ASN A 350 25.17 63.45 11.82
C ASN A 350 24.62 64.32 12.98
N GLY A 351 24.08 63.71 14.03
CA GLY A 351 23.59 64.39 15.22
C GLY A 351 22.16 64.93 15.11
N ALA A 352 21.45 64.68 14.00
CA ALA A 352 20.03 64.99 13.89
C ALA A 352 19.21 63.83 14.45
N ILE A 353 18.30 64.09 15.39
CA ILE A 353 17.45 63.07 16.00
C ILE A 353 16.06 63.16 15.34
N PRO A 354 15.68 62.19 14.47
CA PRO A 354 14.33 62.14 13.91
C PRO A 354 13.28 61.92 15.02
N PRO A 355 12.00 62.21 14.77
CA PRO A 355 10.94 61.98 15.75
C PRO A 355 10.94 60.54 16.27
N LEU A 356 11.12 60.41 17.58
CA LEU A 356 11.14 59.12 18.26
C LEU A 356 9.71 58.70 18.61
N THR A 357 9.45 57.41 18.47
CA THR A 357 8.19 56.77 18.83
C THR A 357 8.48 55.53 19.65
N ASP A 358 7.65 55.23 20.65
CA ASP A 358 7.72 53.95 21.35
C ASP A 358 7.46 52.81 20.38
N THR A 359 8.41 51.88 20.26
CA THR A 359 8.28 50.72 19.39
C THR A 359 7.23 49.77 19.96
N PRO A 360 6.09 49.55 19.25
CA PRO A 360 5.03 48.70 19.74
C PRO A 360 5.46 47.24 19.74
N ALA A 361 5.03 46.46 20.74
CA ALA A 361 5.21 45.01 20.73
C ALA A 361 4.45 44.39 19.54
N LEU A 362 5.16 43.58 18.75
CA LEU A 362 4.56 42.72 17.74
C LEU A 362 3.67 41.68 18.45
N ARG A 363 2.41 41.60 18.03
CA ARG A 363 1.50 40.57 18.53
C ARG A 363 1.69 39.31 17.70
N HIS A 364 2.02 38.20 18.37
CA HIS A 364 1.78 36.87 17.85
C HIS A 364 0.86 36.12 18.81
N ALA A 365 -0.06 35.32 18.28
CA ALA A 365 -0.77 34.38 19.13
C ALA A 365 0.26 33.36 19.64
N ASN A 366 0.63 33.43 20.92
CA ASN A 366 1.42 32.38 21.54
C ASN A 366 0.68 31.05 21.34
N THR A 367 1.23 30.18 20.51
CA THR A 367 0.80 28.79 20.30
C THR A 367 1.25 27.89 21.45
N HIS A 368 1.53 28.45 22.64
CA HIS A 368 1.45 27.67 23.86
C HIS A 368 -0.03 27.51 24.19
N VAL A 369 -0.63 26.49 23.60
CA VAL A 369 -1.86 25.90 24.11
C VAL A 369 -1.53 25.41 25.51
N SER A 370 -1.84 26.21 26.54
CA SER A 370 -2.02 25.73 27.89
C SER A 370 -3.22 24.78 27.85
N SER A 371 -2.95 23.51 27.55
CA SER A 371 -3.87 22.38 27.56
C SER A 371 -5.31 22.72 27.14
N VAL A 372 -5.65 22.47 25.87
CA VAL A 372 -7.06 22.21 25.52
C VAL A 372 -7.51 21.05 26.41
N GLU A 373 -8.59 21.25 27.16
CA GLU A 373 -9.25 20.18 27.90
C GLU A 373 -9.53 19.03 26.94
N VAL A 374 -8.71 17.99 27.04
CA VAL A 374 -8.93 16.76 26.30
C VAL A 374 -10.15 16.12 26.92
N LYS A 375 -11.30 16.22 26.24
CA LYS A 375 -12.38 15.25 26.44
C LYS A 375 -11.75 13.87 26.24
N ARG A 376 -11.67 13.08 27.33
CA ARG A 376 -11.06 11.76 27.35
C ARG A 376 -11.53 10.97 26.14
N VAL A 377 -10.59 10.48 25.35
CA VAL A 377 -10.82 9.55 24.24
C VAL A 377 -10.29 8.19 24.69
N GLY A 378 -10.96 7.12 24.30
CA GLY A 378 -10.54 5.75 24.57
C GLY A 378 -9.18 5.45 23.95
N GLN A 379 -8.33 4.79 24.72
CA GLN A 379 -6.97 4.42 24.29
C GLN A 379 -6.97 3.56 23.03
N GLN A 380 -8.01 2.74 22.83
CA GLN A 380 -8.14 1.91 21.64
C GLN A 380 -8.28 2.73 20.35
N ALA A 381 -9.07 3.82 20.36
CA ALA A 381 -9.25 4.69 19.20
C ALA A 381 -7.96 5.47 18.88
N LEU A 382 -7.23 5.91 19.92
CA LEU A 382 -5.92 6.54 19.76
C LEU A 382 -4.89 5.58 19.16
N ASN A 383 -4.80 4.35 19.68
CA ASN A 383 -3.89 3.34 19.16
C ASN A 383 -4.18 3.01 17.68
N GLN A 384 -5.47 3.00 17.28
CA GLN A 384 -5.85 2.81 15.88
C GLN A 384 -5.34 3.95 14.98
N ILE A 385 -5.47 5.21 15.40
CA ILE A 385 -4.97 6.36 14.64
C ILE A 385 -3.44 6.38 14.61
N GLU A 386 -2.78 6.12 15.73
CA GLU A 386 -1.32 6.11 15.82
C GLU A 386 -0.68 5.04 14.92
N GLY A 387 -1.36 3.89 14.78
CA GLY A 387 -0.96 2.79 13.89
C GLY A 387 -1.09 3.07 12.39
N LEU A 388 -1.65 4.23 11.98
CA LEU A 388 -1.77 4.60 10.57
C LEU A 388 -0.48 5.23 10.03
N SER A 389 -0.19 4.95 8.77
CA SER A 389 0.93 5.51 8.02
C SER A 389 0.44 6.44 6.90
N GLU A 390 1.34 7.27 6.37
CA GLU A 390 1.04 8.00 5.14
C GLU A 390 0.74 7.01 4.01
N GLY A 391 -0.32 7.28 3.26
CA GLY A 391 -0.84 6.37 2.24
C GLY A 391 -1.99 5.48 2.71
N ASP A 392 -2.21 5.31 4.02
CA ASP A 392 -3.38 4.58 4.52
C ASP A 392 -4.69 5.34 4.24
N TRP A 393 -5.79 4.59 4.22
CA TRP A 393 -7.12 5.11 3.96
C TRP A 393 -7.99 5.16 5.22
N LEU A 394 -8.77 6.24 5.31
CA LEU A 394 -9.83 6.49 6.28
C LEU A 394 -11.13 6.78 5.54
N ARG A 395 -12.26 6.24 5.98
CA ARG A 395 -13.58 6.64 5.47
C ARG A 395 -14.16 7.66 6.44
N MET A 396 -14.60 8.80 5.92
CA MET A 396 -15.19 9.88 6.72
C MET A 396 -16.63 10.12 6.31
N LYS A 397 -17.52 10.18 7.29
CA LYS A 397 -18.91 10.61 7.10
C LYS A 397 -18.98 12.13 6.95
N THR A 398 -19.66 12.58 5.91
CA THR A 398 -19.89 14.00 5.63
C THR A 398 -21.10 14.53 6.41
N SER A 399 -21.28 15.85 6.42
CA SER A 399 -22.46 16.50 7.02
C SER A 399 -23.77 16.11 6.34
N GLU A 400 -23.72 15.68 5.07
CA GLU A 400 -24.88 15.23 4.29
C GLU A 400 -25.20 13.74 4.56
N GLY A 401 -24.44 13.07 5.42
CA GLY A 401 -24.59 11.64 5.72
C GLY A 401 -23.99 10.71 4.66
N THR A 402 -23.38 11.25 3.60
CA THR A 402 -22.58 10.49 2.63
C THR A 402 -21.19 10.17 3.21
N HIS A 403 -20.42 9.32 2.53
CA HIS A 403 -19.07 8.95 2.97
C HIS A 403 -18.03 9.31 1.90
N GLU A 404 -16.86 9.72 2.33
CA GLU A 404 -15.71 10.00 1.47
C GLU A 404 -14.50 9.20 1.95
N LEU A 405 -13.89 8.42 1.05
CA LEU A 405 -12.62 7.78 1.32
C LEU A 405 -11.48 8.79 1.19
N CYS A 406 -10.70 8.89 2.24
CA CYS A 406 -9.66 9.89 2.43
C CYS A 406 -8.32 9.21 2.67
N ARG A 407 -7.31 9.57 1.86
CA ARG A 407 -5.94 9.14 2.04
C ARG A 407 -5.25 10.01 3.09
N VAL A 408 -4.46 9.38 3.96
CA VAL A 408 -3.54 10.09 4.84
C VAL A 408 -2.37 10.61 4.01
N THR A 409 -2.46 11.87 3.58
CA THR A 409 -1.40 12.51 2.78
C THR A 409 -0.26 12.96 3.67
N LEU A 410 -0.55 13.61 4.79
CA LEU A 410 0.45 13.98 5.79
C LEU A 410 0.05 13.49 7.17
N LYS A 411 0.94 12.75 7.81
CA LYS A 411 0.80 12.41 9.23
C LYS A 411 1.17 13.63 10.08
N GLY A 412 0.31 13.98 11.04
CA GLY A 412 0.60 15.00 12.05
C GLY A 412 1.42 14.40 13.19
N VAL A 413 2.35 15.18 13.74
CA VAL A 413 3.10 14.86 14.96
C VAL A 413 2.64 15.83 16.05
N ASP A 414 2.38 15.31 17.26
CA ASP A 414 1.87 16.07 18.40
C ASP A 414 0.57 16.84 18.09
N GLN A 415 0.60 18.18 18.17
CA GLN A 415 -0.54 19.04 17.86
C GLN A 415 -0.65 19.39 16.37
N ALA A 416 0.31 18.98 15.54
CA ALA A 416 0.26 19.28 14.11
C ALA A 416 -0.93 18.54 13.44
N PRO A 417 -1.66 19.21 12.53
CA PRO A 417 -2.77 18.58 11.85
C PRO A 417 -2.29 17.51 10.89
N TRP A 418 -2.99 16.37 10.92
CA TRP A 418 -3.02 15.38 9.84
C TRP A 418 -3.77 15.97 8.67
N VAL A 419 -3.31 15.70 7.45
CA VAL A 419 -3.93 16.20 6.23
C VAL A 419 -4.51 15.02 5.46
N LEU A 420 -5.83 15.02 5.34
CA LEU A 420 -6.62 13.97 4.69
C LEU A 420 -7.15 14.48 3.36
N VAL A 421 -6.89 13.74 2.29
CA VAL A 421 -7.24 14.12 0.91
C VAL A 421 -8.17 13.07 0.31
N SER A 422 -9.23 13.51 -0.37
CA SER A 422 -10.16 12.58 -1.03
C SER A 422 -9.55 11.90 -2.24
N GLN A 423 -10.23 10.87 -2.74
CA GLN A 423 -9.87 10.21 -4.01
C GLN A 423 -9.83 11.17 -5.20
N SER A 424 -10.42 12.37 -5.10
CA SER A 424 -10.38 13.40 -6.16
C SER A 424 -9.29 14.47 -5.97
N GLY A 425 -8.41 14.33 -4.97
CA GLY A 425 -7.36 15.30 -4.65
C GLY A 425 -7.82 16.50 -3.82
N LYS A 426 -9.06 16.53 -3.33
CA LYS A 426 -9.54 17.64 -2.47
C LYS A 426 -9.15 17.38 -1.02
N THR A 427 -8.59 18.37 -0.33
CA THR A 427 -8.42 18.28 1.13
C THR A 427 -9.79 18.19 1.81
N VAL A 428 -10.03 17.08 2.51
CA VAL A 428 -11.28 16.80 3.23
C VAL A 428 -11.20 17.29 4.66
N ALA A 429 -10.07 17.04 5.33
CA ALA A 429 -9.91 17.36 6.73
C ALA A 429 -8.46 17.70 7.10
N LYS A 430 -8.33 18.62 8.06
CA LYS A 430 -7.11 18.91 8.81
C LYS A 430 -7.43 18.72 10.30
N LYS A 431 -6.98 17.63 10.91
CA LYS A 431 -7.37 17.21 12.27
C LYS A 431 -6.16 16.67 13.02
N ASN A 432 -6.13 16.83 14.34
CA ASN A 432 -5.10 16.15 15.15
C ASN A 432 -5.53 14.71 15.48
N SER A 433 -4.62 13.93 16.07
CA SER A 433 -4.86 12.51 16.42
C SER A 433 -6.06 12.35 17.35
N VAL A 434 -6.21 13.23 18.34
CA VAL A 434 -7.31 13.22 19.32
C VAL A 434 -8.66 13.42 18.62
N GLN A 435 -8.76 14.39 17.70
CA GLN A 435 -9.99 14.67 16.95
C GLN A 435 -10.37 13.52 16.01
N LEU A 436 -9.39 12.85 15.39
CA LEU A 436 -9.65 11.68 14.57
C LEU A 436 -10.13 10.50 15.41
N ALA A 437 -9.52 10.29 16.58
CA ALA A 437 -9.94 9.24 17.51
C ALA A 437 -11.35 9.51 18.08
N GLN A 438 -11.71 10.77 18.37
CA GLN A 438 -13.09 11.15 18.68
C GLN A 438 -14.05 10.86 17.51
N GLY A 439 -13.60 11.05 16.28
CA GLY A 439 -14.35 10.69 15.07
C GLY A 439 -14.62 9.18 14.97
N ILE A 440 -13.67 8.34 15.39
CA ILE A 440 -13.85 6.88 15.45
C ILE A 440 -14.92 6.53 16.50
N GLU A 441 -14.80 7.06 17.72
CA GLU A 441 -15.77 6.78 18.79
C GLU A 441 -17.18 7.30 18.45
N GLY A 442 -17.26 8.42 17.73
CA GLY A 442 -18.51 8.99 17.25
C GLY A 442 -19.11 8.31 16.01
N GLY A 443 -18.45 7.29 15.43
CA GLY A 443 -18.90 6.61 14.21
C GLY A 443 -18.90 7.51 12.97
N VAL A 444 -18.03 8.53 12.96
CA VAL A 444 -17.83 9.46 11.83
C VAL A 444 -16.60 9.07 11.00
N VAL A 445 -15.66 8.34 11.60
CA VAL A 445 -14.42 7.90 10.96
C VAL A 445 -14.28 6.38 11.07
N ASP A 446 -14.15 5.71 9.92
CA ASP A 446 -13.82 4.29 9.86
C ASP A 446 -12.42 4.10 9.28
N VAL A 447 -11.63 3.21 9.88
CA VAL A 447 -10.27 2.92 9.43
C VAL A 447 -10.30 1.82 8.36
N VAL A 448 -9.77 2.10 7.17
CA VAL A 448 -9.75 1.14 6.05
C VAL A 448 -8.36 0.54 5.83
N LYS A 449 -7.28 1.27 6.16
CA LYS A 449 -5.86 0.91 5.89
C LYS A 449 -5.56 0.70 4.40
N ASN A 450 -4.28 0.61 4.04
CA ASN A 450 -3.86 0.36 2.65
C ASN A 450 -3.90 -1.14 2.25
N THR A 451 -4.19 -2.05 3.19
CA THR A 451 -4.39 -3.48 2.88
C THR A 451 -5.75 -3.67 2.21
N LEU A 452 -5.73 -4.09 0.95
CA LEU A 452 -6.92 -4.16 0.11
C LEU A 452 -7.78 -5.38 0.47
N TYR A 453 -9.11 -5.26 0.39
CA TYR A 453 -10.07 -6.26 0.90
C TYR A 453 -9.81 -7.67 0.37
N TRP A 454 -9.70 -7.84 -0.95
CA TRP A 454 -9.53 -9.16 -1.55
C TRP A 454 -8.19 -9.77 -1.20
N ASP A 455 -7.15 -8.93 -1.10
CA ASP A 455 -5.82 -9.41 -0.73
C ASP A 455 -5.80 -9.96 0.68
N LYS A 456 -6.32 -9.16 1.62
CA LYS A 456 -6.42 -9.51 3.03
C LYS A 456 -7.35 -10.71 3.25
N GLY A 457 -8.49 -10.74 2.56
CA GLY A 457 -9.48 -11.81 2.66
C GLY A 457 -8.93 -13.15 2.20
N LEU A 458 -8.30 -13.18 1.02
CA LEU A 458 -7.66 -14.39 0.49
C LEU A 458 -6.48 -14.83 1.36
N GLU A 459 -5.61 -13.90 1.77
CA GLU A 459 -4.49 -14.21 2.65
C GLU A 459 -4.97 -14.81 3.98
N SER A 460 -5.97 -14.20 4.61
CA SER A 460 -6.55 -14.71 5.86
C SER A 460 -7.18 -16.10 5.66
N ALA A 461 -8.01 -16.28 4.62
CA ALA A 461 -8.68 -17.55 4.34
C ALA A 461 -7.67 -18.67 4.05
N LEU A 462 -6.66 -18.41 3.21
CA LEU A 462 -5.62 -19.38 2.90
C LEU A 462 -4.74 -19.70 4.10
N ASN A 463 -4.40 -18.72 4.95
CA ASN A 463 -3.66 -18.97 6.18
C ASN A 463 -4.47 -19.83 7.17
N GLN A 464 -5.77 -19.60 7.30
CA GLN A 464 -6.65 -20.44 8.12
C GLN A 464 -6.73 -21.87 7.59
N LEU A 465 -6.87 -22.04 6.27
CA LEU A 465 -6.84 -23.35 5.63
C LEU A 465 -5.49 -24.04 5.80
N HIS A 466 -4.40 -23.30 5.68
CA HIS A 466 -3.05 -23.83 5.88
C HIS A 466 -2.84 -24.33 7.32
N ALA A 467 -3.35 -23.60 8.32
CA ALA A 467 -3.34 -24.05 9.70
C ALA A 467 -4.13 -25.36 9.90
N LYS A 468 -5.32 -25.48 9.27
CA LYS A 468 -6.10 -26.73 9.29
C LYS A 468 -5.36 -27.88 8.59
N TRP A 469 -4.75 -27.62 7.43
CA TRP A 469 -3.96 -28.59 6.68
C TRP A 469 -2.76 -29.11 7.49
N LEU A 470 -2.05 -28.23 8.20
CA LEU A 470 -0.94 -28.61 9.08
C LEU A 470 -1.41 -29.55 10.20
N GLN A 471 -2.52 -29.21 10.86
CA GLN A 471 -3.10 -30.04 11.92
C GLN A 471 -3.49 -31.43 11.40
N ALA A 472 -4.20 -31.50 10.27
CA ALA A 472 -4.61 -32.75 9.65
C ALA A 472 -3.41 -33.62 9.23
N ASN A 473 -2.38 -33.01 8.63
CA ASN A 473 -1.18 -33.71 8.20
C ASN A 473 -0.34 -34.24 9.38
N GLU A 474 -0.26 -33.48 10.48
CA GLU A 474 0.36 -33.98 11.71
C GLU A 474 -0.41 -35.17 12.31
N GLU A 475 -1.74 -35.10 12.34
CA GLU A 475 -2.59 -36.18 12.85
C GLU A 475 -2.43 -37.45 11.99
N GLN A 476 -2.48 -37.32 10.67
CA GLN A 476 -2.23 -38.44 9.74
C GLN A 476 -0.83 -39.06 9.94
N LYS A 477 0.21 -38.24 10.14
CA LYS A 477 1.56 -38.75 10.44
C LYS A 477 1.62 -39.50 11.78
N ARG A 478 0.92 -39.01 12.81
CA ARG A 478 0.83 -39.68 14.12
C ARG A 478 0.08 -41.02 14.00
N GLU A 479 -1.02 -41.06 13.26
CA GLU A 479 -1.76 -42.29 13.00
C GLU A 479 -0.95 -43.30 12.19
N ALA A 480 -0.26 -42.86 11.14
CA ALA A 480 0.61 -43.72 10.34
C ALA A 480 1.78 -44.27 11.18
N ALA A 481 2.38 -43.45 12.04
CA ALA A 481 3.40 -43.89 12.98
C ALA A 481 2.85 -44.92 13.98
N ARG A 482 1.64 -44.71 14.51
CA ARG A 482 0.95 -45.65 15.40
C ARG A 482 0.65 -46.98 14.70
N LYS A 483 0.18 -46.95 13.45
CA LYS A 483 -0.05 -48.17 12.63
C LYS A 483 1.26 -48.91 12.38
N ARG A 484 2.33 -48.22 11.97
CA ARG A 484 3.67 -48.80 11.78
C ARG A 484 4.23 -49.42 13.06
N GLN A 485 4.04 -48.76 14.21
CA GLN A 485 4.46 -49.29 15.50
C GLN A 485 3.69 -50.56 15.86
N ALA A 486 2.36 -50.56 15.69
CA ALA A 486 1.52 -51.73 15.93
C ALA A 486 1.90 -52.92 15.01
N GLU A 487 2.17 -52.65 13.72
CA GLU A 487 2.65 -53.65 12.76
C GLU A 487 4.04 -54.19 13.14
N ALA A 488 4.96 -53.34 13.58
CA ALA A 488 6.29 -53.75 14.04
C ALA A 488 6.22 -54.61 15.32
N GLU A 489 5.38 -54.24 16.29
CA GLU A 489 5.14 -55.02 17.50
C GLU A 489 4.50 -56.38 17.17
N ALA A 490 3.56 -56.43 16.23
CA ALA A 490 2.96 -57.67 15.76
C ALA A 490 3.98 -58.58 15.05
N ARG A 491 4.84 -58.02 14.19
CA ARG A 491 5.94 -58.77 13.55
C ARG A 491 6.93 -59.32 14.56
N LEU A 492 7.29 -58.54 15.58
CA LEU A 492 8.19 -59.01 16.65
C LEU A 492 7.56 -60.14 17.47
N ARG A 493 6.26 -60.06 17.78
CA ARG A 493 5.54 -61.15 18.46
C ARG A 493 5.52 -62.43 17.62
N ALA A 494 5.20 -62.32 16.32
CA ALA A 494 5.20 -63.45 15.41
C ALA A 494 6.60 -64.10 15.29
N ALA A 495 7.67 -63.29 15.20
CA ALA A 495 9.04 -63.80 15.16
C ALA A 495 9.43 -64.53 16.46
N LYS A 496 9.04 -64.01 17.63
CA LYS A 496 9.26 -64.66 18.92
C LYS A 496 8.49 -65.98 19.05
N GLU A 497 7.25 -66.03 18.55
CA GLU A 497 6.46 -67.27 18.52
C GLU A 497 7.08 -68.32 17.59
N GLU A 498 7.60 -67.90 16.43
CA GLU A 498 8.31 -68.78 15.50
C GLU A 498 9.63 -69.30 16.10
N GLU A 499 10.39 -68.44 16.78
CA GLU A 499 11.62 -68.82 17.48
C GLU A 499 11.34 -69.77 18.65
N ALA A 500 10.29 -69.51 19.43
CA ALA A 500 9.83 -70.43 20.48
C ALA A 500 9.39 -71.78 19.89
N ARG A 501 8.73 -71.78 18.73
CA ARG A 501 8.34 -73.00 18.01
C ARG A 501 9.56 -73.78 17.50
N LYS A 502 10.58 -73.10 16.99
CA LYS A 502 11.86 -73.71 16.58
C LYS A 502 12.63 -74.26 17.78
N ALA A 503 12.69 -73.52 18.89
CA ALA A 503 13.33 -73.97 20.13
C ALA A 503 12.61 -75.19 20.75
N ALA A 504 11.28 -75.25 20.66
CA ALA A 504 10.51 -76.43 21.09
C ALA A 504 10.79 -77.67 20.23
N LEU A 505 11.15 -77.49 18.95
CA LEU A 505 11.54 -78.58 18.04
C LEU A 505 12.98 -79.08 18.29
N LEU A 506 13.84 -78.28 18.93
CA LEU A 506 15.25 -78.58 19.23
C LEU A 506 15.46 -79.32 20.57
N LEU A 507 14.38 -79.63 21.30
CA LEU A 507 14.39 -80.36 22.58
C LEU A 507 14.30 -81.89 22.44
N GLU A 508 14.44 -82.44 21.23
CA GLU A 508 14.73 -83.88 21.05
C GLU A 508 16.24 -84.13 21.24
N PRO A 509 16.65 -85.14 22.03
CA PRO A 509 18.06 -85.45 22.27
C PRO A 509 18.72 -85.92 20.96
N GLN A 510 19.82 -85.26 20.59
CA GLN A 510 20.55 -85.58 19.37
C GLN A 510 21.23 -86.95 19.43
N GLU A 511 21.15 -87.68 18.31
CA GLU A 511 22.28 -88.46 17.82
C GLU A 511 22.88 -87.74 16.59
N ASP A 512 24.21 -87.80 16.54
CA ASP A 512 25.12 -87.14 15.62
C ASP A 512 24.76 -87.23 14.13
N LYS A 513 24.99 -86.12 13.40
CA LYS A 513 25.85 -86.14 12.20
C LYS A 513 26.24 -84.73 11.75
N VAL A 514 27.56 -84.55 11.69
CA VAL A 514 28.27 -83.44 11.07
C VAL A 514 28.07 -83.52 9.56
N ASP A 515 27.59 -82.43 8.94
CA ASP A 515 28.09 -82.05 7.61
C ASP A 515 27.93 -80.55 7.32
N ARG A 516 28.76 -80.13 6.37
CA ARG A 516 29.38 -78.83 6.19
C ARG A 516 28.49 -77.64 5.82
N VAL A 517 29.03 -76.49 6.23
CA VAL A 517 28.73 -75.10 5.89
C VAL A 517 28.58 -74.90 4.38
N ASP A 518 27.50 -74.20 3.97
CA ASP A 518 27.61 -73.23 2.89
C ASP A 518 26.69 -72.04 3.14
N ALA A 519 27.31 -70.87 3.16
CA ALA A 519 26.66 -69.58 3.25
C ALA A 519 26.16 -69.18 1.87
N THR A 520 24.96 -68.60 1.78
CA THR A 520 24.68 -67.58 0.76
C THR A 520 23.46 -66.77 1.17
N GLU A 521 23.72 -65.49 1.39
CA GLU A 521 22.76 -64.44 1.62
C GLU A 521 21.79 -64.34 0.43
N SER A 522 20.49 -64.39 0.69
CA SER A 522 19.50 -63.73 -0.18
C SER A 522 18.58 -62.92 0.72
N ARG A 523 19.03 -61.70 1.03
CA ARG A 523 18.26 -60.68 1.75
C ARG A 523 18.45 -59.31 1.11
N THR A 524 18.41 -59.28 -0.22
CA THR A 524 18.56 -58.06 -1.02
C THR A 524 17.43 -57.82 -2.03
N GLU A 525 16.48 -58.74 -2.20
CA GLU A 525 15.35 -58.54 -3.15
C GLU A 525 14.13 -57.82 -2.54
N GLU A 526 13.88 -57.88 -1.22
CA GLU A 526 12.72 -57.19 -0.60
C GLU A 526 12.93 -55.68 -0.35
N ILE A 527 14.15 -55.16 -0.49
CA ILE A 527 14.46 -53.74 -0.22
C ILE A 527 14.42 -52.90 -1.50
N LEU A 528 14.64 -53.48 -2.67
CA LEU A 528 14.60 -52.76 -3.95
C LEU A 528 13.17 -52.56 -4.50
N GLN A 529 12.20 -53.37 -4.06
CA GLN A 529 10.82 -53.28 -4.54
C GLN A 529 9.98 -52.22 -3.80
N ASN A 530 10.41 -51.81 -2.59
CA ASN A 530 9.76 -50.74 -1.82
C ASN A 530 10.23 -49.32 -2.20
N SER A 531 11.35 -49.18 -2.92
CA SER A 531 11.79 -47.89 -3.49
C SER A 531 11.10 -47.55 -4.82
N ALA A 532 10.61 -48.54 -5.58
CA ALA A 532 9.90 -48.32 -6.84
C ALA A 532 8.49 -47.73 -6.61
N LEU A 533 7.78 -48.19 -5.58
CA LEU A 533 6.46 -47.67 -5.17
C LEU A 533 6.49 -46.27 -4.55
N ALA A 534 7.69 -45.76 -4.19
CA ALA A 534 7.87 -44.40 -3.71
C ALA A 534 8.17 -43.40 -4.86
N LEU A 535 8.62 -43.89 -6.02
CA LEU A 535 8.91 -43.09 -7.22
C LEU A 535 7.69 -42.97 -8.16
N GLU A 536 6.78 -43.94 -8.19
CA GLU A 536 5.51 -43.84 -8.94
C GLU A 536 4.51 -42.82 -8.34
N LYS A 537 4.57 -42.56 -7.02
CA LYS A 537 3.72 -41.54 -6.36
C LYS A 537 4.13 -40.11 -6.69
N THR A 538 5.42 -39.88 -6.96
CA THR A 538 5.91 -38.53 -7.29
C THR A 538 5.62 -38.09 -8.71
N GLU A 539 5.39 -39.02 -9.65
CA GLU A 539 5.03 -38.69 -11.04
C GLU A 539 3.52 -38.43 -11.21
N THR A 540 2.66 -39.17 -10.49
CA THR A 540 1.20 -38.96 -10.52
C THR A 540 0.75 -37.65 -9.85
N GLU A 541 1.38 -37.24 -8.73
CA GLU A 541 1.10 -35.95 -8.07
C GLU A 541 1.56 -34.73 -8.91
N ALA A 542 2.52 -34.89 -9.81
CA ALA A 542 3.01 -33.81 -10.67
C ALA A 542 2.05 -33.47 -11.81
N ASP A 543 1.34 -34.48 -12.35
CA ASP A 543 0.34 -34.32 -13.41
C ASP A 543 -1.00 -33.74 -12.88
N GLU A 544 -1.40 -34.08 -11.64
CA GLU A 544 -2.67 -33.60 -11.04
C GLU A 544 -2.72 -32.08 -10.82
N VAL A 545 -1.58 -31.45 -10.54
CA VAL A 545 -1.47 -30.00 -10.34
C VAL A 545 -1.31 -29.26 -11.69
N GLY A 546 -0.84 -29.94 -12.73
CA GLY A 546 -0.63 -29.36 -14.06
C GLY A 546 -1.91 -28.77 -14.68
N ASP A 547 -3.06 -29.41 -14.46
CA ASP A 547 -4.36 -28.99 -15.01
C ASP A 547 -4.96 -27.72 -14.36
N PHE A 548 -4.39 -27.26 -13.25
CA PHE A 548 -4.81 -26.02 -12.57
C PHE A 548 -3.85 -24.85 -12.80
N ILE A 549 -2.54 -25.13 -12.96
CA ILE A 549 -1.48 -24.11 -13.07
C ILE A 549 -0.84 -24.10 -14.47
N ALA A 550 -1.48 -24.70 -15.46
CA ALA A 550 -0.98 -24.68 -16.84
C ALA A 550 -0.79 -23.22 -17.30
N PRO A 551 0.39 -22.84 -17.84
CA PRO A 551 0.59 -21.50 -18.36
C PRO A 551 -0.37 -21.27 -19.53
N ARG A 552 -1.34 -20.38 -19.34
CA ARG A 552 -2.31 -20.01 -20.36
C ARG A 552 -1.62 -19.26 -21.50
N THR A 553 -2.11 -19.46 -22.72
CA THR A 553 -1.68 -18.66 -23.88
C THR A 553 -2.27 -17.26 -23.78
N ILE A 554 -1.45 -16.23 -24.00
CA ILE A 554 -1.93 -14.84 -24.06
C ILE A 554 -2.79 -14.67 -25.32
N SER A 555 -4.01 -14.13 -25.15
CA SER A 555 -4.91 -13.88 -26.27
C SER A 555 -4.54 -12.59 -27.02
N GLU A 556 -5.00 -12.47 -28.28
CA GLU A 556 -4.76 -11.27 -29.11
C GLU A 556 -5.38 -10.01 -28.49
N HIS A 557 -6.57 -10.14 -27.89
CA HIS A 557 -7.26 -9.03 -27.24
C HIS A 557 -6.52 -8.52 -26.00
N GLU A 558 -5.95 -9.42 -25.18
CA GLU A 558 -5.10 -9.04 -24.05
C GLU A 558 -3.85 -8.28 -24.50
N MET A 559 -3.17 -8.80 -25.52
CA MET A 559 -1.99 -8.18 -26.08
C MET A 559 -2.31 -6.78 -26.62
N THR A 560 -3.43 -6.65 -27.34
CA THR A 560 -3.88 -5.37 -27.91
C THR A 560 -4.18 -4.36 -26.82
N ALA A 561 -4.92 -4.75 -25.77
CA ALA A 561 -5.23 -3.89 -24.64
C ALA A 561 -3.96 -3.45 -23.89
N ALA A 562 -3.02 -4.38 -23.65
CA ALA A 562 -1.74 -4.07 -23.01
C ALA A 562 -0.88 -3.12 -23.85
N MET A 563 -0.81 -3.34 -25.16
CA MET A 563 -0.10 -2.44 -26.08
C MET A 563 -0.70 -1.02 -26.07
N GLN A 564 -2.03 -0.91 -26.12
CA GLN A 564 -2.71 0.38 -26.03
C GLN A 564 -2.44 1.08 -24.69
N ALA A 565 -2.46 0.34 -23.57
CA ALA A 565 -2.14 0.88 -22.26
C ALA A 565 -0.68 1.40 -22.19
N ILE A 566 0.28 0.67 -22.76
CA ILE A 566 1.70 1.08 -22.82
C ILE A 566 1.88 2.33 -23.68
N GLU A 567 1.13 2.45 -24.78
CA GLU A 567 1.21 3.62 -25.64
C GLU A 567 0.81 4.92 -24.92
N GLN A 568 -0.17 4.83 -24.00
CA GLN A 568 -0.64 5.95 -23.19
C GLN A 568 0.42 6.48 -22.22
N ILE A 569 1.36 5.64 -21.75
CA ILE A 569 2.42 6.04 -20.82
C ILE A 569 3.35 7.05 -21.50
N GLN A 570 3.38 8.31 -21.08
CA GLN A 570 4.30 9.32 -21.59
C GLN A 570 5.69 9.17 -20.96
N VAL A 571 6.69 9.80 -21.58
CA VAL A 571 8.00 9.94 -20.93
C VAL A 571 7.79 10.64 -19.59
N GLY A 572 8.31 10.03 -18.54
CA GLY A 572 8.12 10.42 -17.17
C GLY A 572 7.08 9.62 -16.39
N GLY A 573 6.24 8.82 -17.04
CA GLY A 573 5.30 7.91 -16.38
C GLY A 573 6.00 6.77 -15.64
N TRP A 574 5.32 6.17 -14.66
CA TRP A 574 5.88 5.15 -13.79
C TRP A 574 5.18 3.81 -13.93
N ILE A 575 5.97 2.74 -13.93
CA ILE A 575 5.49 1.37 -13.79
C ILE A 575 6.04 0.75 -12.51
N ALA A 576 5.31 -0.22 -11.97
CA ALA A 576 5.79 -1.13 -10.94
C ALA A 576 6.07 -2.49 -11.58
N GLN A 577 7.27 -3.01 -11.38
CA GLN A 577 7.67 -4.36 -11.77
C GLN A 577 7.83 -5.21 -10.51
N GLN A 578 7.19 -6.38 -10.48
CA GLN A 578 7.45 -7.34 -9.41
C GLN A 578 8.75 -8.10 -9.66
N THR A 579 9.56 -8.17 -8.61
CA THR A 579 10.82 -8.93 -8.58
C THR A 579 10.81 -9.87 -7.37
N SER A 580 11.80 -10.78 -7.30
CA SER A 580 11.96 -11.66 -6.14
C SER A 580 12.20 -10.90 -4.82
N GLU A 581 12.77 -9.69 -4.91
CA GLU A 581 13.08 -8.80 -3.79
C GLU A 581 11.93 -7.82 -3.45
N GLY A 582 10.84 -7.84 -4.24
CA GLY A 582 9.66 -6.99 -4.04
C GLY A 582 9.33 -6.13 -5.25
N GLU A 583 8.49 -5.12 -5.02
CA GLU A 583 8.05 -4.19 -6.05
C GLU A 583 9.13 -3.15 -6.36
N LEU A 584 9.54 -3.09 -7.62
CA LEU A 584 10.49 -2.12 -8.15
C LEU A 584 9.74 -1.05 -8.96
N ARG A 585 9.88 0.22 -8.57
CA ARG A 585 9.30 1.35 -9.31
C ARG A 585 10.26 1.91 -10.35
N CYS A 586 9.78 2.01 -11.58
CA CYS A 586 10.55 2.32 -12.77
C CYS A 586 9.93 3.51 -13.52
N LYS A 587 10.67 4.62 -13.67
CA LYS A 587 10.24 5.80 -14.45
C LYS A 587 10.63 5.62 -15.91
N LEU A 588 9.70 5.81 -16.84
CA LEU A 588 9.99 5.77 -18.27
C LEU A 588 10.84 6.99 -18.65
N ALA A 589 12.10 6.77 -19.02
CA ALA A 589 13.02 7.85 -19.38
C ALA A 589 12.99 8.17 -20.88
N VAL A 590 12.92 7.14 -21.74
CA VAL A 590 13.01 7.33 -23.20
C VAL A 590 12.16 6.30 -23.94
N LYS A 591 11.45 6.75 -24.99
CA LYS A 591 10.83 5.90 -26.01
C LYS A 591 11.66 5.90 -27.30
N ILE A 592 12.29 4.79 -27.65
CA ILE A 592 13.08 4.65 -28.88
C ILE A 592 12.18 4.13 -30.00
N ARG A 593 11.57 5.06 -30.75
CA ARG A 593 10.58 4.72 -31.81
C ARG A 593 11.13 3.81 -32.91
N GLY A 594 12.42 3.93 -33.27
CA GLY A 594 13.00 3.15 -34.36
C GLY A 594 13.27 1.67 -34.05
N ARG A 595 13.12 1.24 -32.78
CA ARG A 595 13.36 -0.15 -32.34
C ARG A 595 12.26 -0.67 -31.41
N ASP A 596 11.17 0.08 -31.24
CA ASP A 596 10.11 -0.18 -30.25
C ASP A 596 10.59 -0.48 -28.82
N LYS A 597 11.73 0.09 -28.43
CA LYS A 597 12.30 -0.07 -27.09
C LYS A 597 11.91 1.05 -26.14
N LEU A 598 11.70 0.66 -24.89
CA LEU A 598 11.43 1.54 -23.75
C LEU A 598 12.58 1.41 -22.75
N VAL A 599 13.09 2.55 -22.28
CA VAL A 599 14.16 2.60 -21.28
C VAL A 599 13.60 3.18 -19.99
N PHE A 600 13.71 2.41 -18.92
CA PHE A 600 13.26 2.81 -17.59
C PHE A 600 14.44 3.02 -16.63
N VAL A 601 14.26 3.98 -15.74
CA VAL A 601 15.24 4.39 -14.73
C VAL A 601 14.66 4.29 -13.31
N ASN A 602 15.53 4.22 -12.31
CA ASN A 602 15.13 4.31 -10.91
C ASN A 602 14.82 5.76 -10.50
N ARG A 603 14.46 5.96 -9.23
CA ARG A 603 14.23 7.30 -8.65
C ARG A 603 15.45 8.25 -8.74
N VAL A 604 16.65 7.70 -8.92
CA VAL A 604 17.92 8.44 -9.04
C VAL A 604 18.30 8.71 -10.52
N GLY A 605 17.53 8.19 -11.48
CA GLY A 605 17.81 8.34 -12.91
C GLY A 605 18.77 7.31 -13.51
N ILE A 606 19.15 6.27 -12.74
CA ILE A 606 19.98 5.16 -13.24
C ILE A 606 19.10 4.19 -14.02
N LYS A 607 19.53 3.80 -15.22
CA LYS A 607 18.87 2.79 -16.06
C LYS A 607 18.75 1.46 -15.30
N ILE A 608 17.53 0.97 -15.15
CA ILE A 608 17.25 -0.36 -14.58
C ILE A 608 16.80 -1.36 -15.65
N LEU A 609 15.96 -0.91 -16.59
CA LEU A 609 15.29 -1.81 -17.53
C LEU A 609 15.33 -1.21 -18.94
N GLU A 610 15.71 -2.03 -19.93
CA GLU A 610 15.51 -1.76 -21.34
C GLU A 610 14.72 -2.93 -21.92
N ILE A 611 13.52 -2.66 -22.41
CA ILE A 611 12.56 -3.68 -22.80
C ILE A 611 11.84 -3.27 -24.08
N ASP A 612 11.48 -4.26 -24.90
CA ASP A 612 10.62 -4.06 -26.06
C ASP A 612 9.16 -3.84 -25.62
N LYS A 613 8.39 -3.08 -26.41
CA LYS A 613 6.97 -2.83 -26.10
C LYS A 613 6.14 -4.12 -26.02
N GLN A 614 6.33 -5.07 -26.93
CA GLN A 614 5.59 -6.32 -26.93
C GLN A 614 5.95 -7.18 -25.71
N GLU A 615 7.23 -7.19 -25.34
CA GLU A 615 7.68 -7.92 -24.15
C GLU A 615 7.16 -7.27 -22.87
N LEU A 616 7.14 -5.93 -22.80
CA LEU A 616 6.49 -5.22 -21.70
C LEU A 616 4.98 -5.52 -21.63
N ALA A 617 4.31 -5.59 -22.78
CA ALA A 617 2.90 -5.96 -22.86
C ALA A 617 2.64 -7.37 -22.33
N ARG A 618 3.49 -8.34 -22.67
CA ARG A 618 3.43 -9.70 -22.10
C ARG A 618 3.58 -9.68 -20.58
N LEU A 619 4.58 -8.95 -20.06
CA LEU A 619 4.77 -8.84 -18.61
C LEU A 619 3.57 -8.18 -17.92
N MET A 620 2.91 -7.21 -18.56
CA MET A 620 1.67 -6.63 -18.05
C MET A 620 0.52 -7.63 -18.02
N VAL A 621 0.35 -8.44 -19.08
CA VAL A 621 -0.71 -9.47 -19.14
C VAL A 621 -0.51 -10.53 -18.04
N TYR A 622 0.73 -10.90 -17.75
CA TYR A 622 1.04 -11.79 -16.63
C TYR A 622 0.96 -11.13 -15.24
N GLY A 623 0.65 -9.82 -15.17
CA GLY A 623 0.63 -9.05 -13.93
C GLY A 623 2.02 -8.76 -13.33
N ALA A 624 3.10 -9.19 -13.97
CA ALA A 624 4.46 -8.90 -13.51
C ALA A 624 4.81 -7.41 -13.56
N VAL A 625 4.13 -6.66 -14.44
CA VAL A 625 4.24 -5.21 -14.55
C VAL A 625 2.88 -4.55 -14.43
N SER A 626 2.85 -3.40 -13.76
CA SER A 626 1.67 -2.55 -13.69
C SER A 626 1.97 -1.09 -13.91
N ILE A 627 1.00 -0.36 -14.45
CA ILE A 627 1.10 1.10 -14.60
C ILE A 627 0.71 1.73 -13.27
N LEU A 628 1.60 2.54 -12.71
CA LEU A 628 1.33 3.37 -11.53
C LEU A 628 0.87 4.77 -11.95
N ASP A 629 1.52 5.30 -12.98
CA ASP A 629 1.37 6.67 -13.45
C ASP A 629 1.58 6.71 -14.98
N THR A 630 0.71 7.43 -15.70
CA THR A 630 0.84 7.65 -17.14
C THR A 630 1.81 8.77 -17.50
N GLY A 631 2.22 9.61 -16.56
CA GLY A 631 3.16 10.72 -16.75
C GLY A 631 2.53 11.97 -17.37
N SER A 632 2.91 13.16 -16.89
CA SER A 632 2.39 14.42 -17.45
C SER A 632 3.22 14.92 -18.60
N ALA A 633 2.52 15.54 -19.55
CA ALA A 633 3.11 16.36 -20.59
C ALA A 633 4.03 17.50 -20.10
N PHE A 634 4.07 17.84 -18.80
CA PHE A 634 4.92 18.94 -18.29
C PHE A 634 6.43 18.63 -18.40
N ASP A 635 6.83 17.38 -18.14
CA ASP A 635 8.23 16.91 -18.28
C ASP A 635 8.69 16.94 -19.76
N SER A 636 7.75 17.04 -20.72
CA SER A 636 8.06 17.19 -22.14
C SER A 636 8.77 18.52 -22.48
N THR A 637 8.65 19.53 -21.62
CA THR A 637 9.37 20.81 -21.78
C THR A 637 10.87 20.63 -21.53
N LEU A 638 11.22 19.84 -20.51
CA LEU A 638 12.59 19.43 -20.21
C LEU A 638 13.12 18.46 -21.26
N GLU A 639 12.31 17.51 -21.75
CA GLU A 639 12.69 16.70 -22.92
C GLU A 639 13.00 17.56 -24.15
N ARG A 640 12.26 18.65 -24.37
CA ARG A 640 12.47 19.55 -25.53
C ARG A 640 13.81 20.27 -25.43
N VAL A 641 14.21 20.66 -24.22
CA VAL A 641 15.52 21.25 -23.91
C VAL A 641 16.65 20.22 -24.00
N VAL A 642 16.45 19.00 -23.50
CA VAL A 642 17.46 17.93 -23.62
C VAL A 642 17.65 17.51 -25.08
N ARG A 643 16.57 17.48 -25.88
CA ARG A 643 16.65 17.22 -27.33
C ARG A 643 17.28 18.37 -28.10
N SER A 644 17.16 19.64 -27.66
CA SER A 644 17.89 20.75 -28.28
C SER A 644 19.40 20.63 -28.01
N ILE A 645 19.80 20.29 -26.78
CA ILE A 645 21.20 20.09 -26.40
C ILE A 645 21.83 18.89 -27.12
N GLN A 646 21.08 17.80 -27.33
CA GLN A 646 21.56 16.64 -28.08
C GLN A 646 21.62 16.88 -29.60
N LYS A 647 20.81 17.80 -30.14
CA LYS A 647 20.90 18.24 -31.54
C LYS A 647 22.07 19.20 -31.78
N GLU A 648 22.43 20.03 -30.79
CA GLU A 648 23.59 20.94 -30.87
C GLU A 648 24.96 20.24 -30.80
N LYS A 649 25.00 18.95 -30.43
CA LYS A 649 26.21 18.13 -30.42
C LYS A 649 26.39 17.23 -31.65
N ARG A 650 25.63 17.45 -32.74
CA ARG A 650 25.78 16.73 -34.01
C ARG A 650 26.27 17.60 -35.14
#